data_AF-A0A8T8XFE7-F1
#
_entry.id   AF-A0A8T8XFE7-F1
#
_cell.length_a   1.000
_cell.length_b   1.000
_cell.length_c   1.000
_cell.angle_alpha   90.00
_cell.angle_beta   90.00
_cell.angle_gamma   90.00
#
_symmetry.space_group_name_H-M   'P 1'
#
loop_
_entity.id
_entity.type
_entity.pdbx_description
1 polymer ?
#
loop_
_entity_poly.entity_id
_entity_poly.type
_entity_poly.pdbx_seq_one_letter_code
_entity_poly.pdbx_strand_id
1 'polypeptide(L)'
;MHPLLRNLMMAIPSLGTRRGYSRIPQSPEIPLLGSPQHGVNSLLRLPPHILETILMLLPLPSRACLVLTCHTLYRAYKLIIRDPQLRFPRLLANRNPYISSSNPGVPRNILLHQLQNHHWAYCSGCLKLHPWNEMEDMDYHTTRGELPDARLRHLCNARAGIVDLCPCISLTARDKFRLVRYLAGTAEDKDRHHYPVEMDERFKLRRTLDGERCLVHRCEIRDHPHVWIRLEVALYLCPNHNGIMSLYASTAYYVDLWSPARPDAMGKHIIAASEMIETTSVTAPPTTGKGNAPPPSLPDISPSDMQKIQQRYAEERDKRRRPEGLSQYISLASTEDPQLKRLLHDLWDDGTAPSVTLKEGARFKVVIMGAGFGGLLFAVRFLQTGCFRPEEIVLVDAAAGFGGTWYWNRYPGLMCDIESYLYLPLLEETGYIPKQKYASGEEIRKHAQRIAAHWSLEHRAMWRTQVNQCSWSDEAAEWTLEMTQFPPPLHGDATKPDPFSATVHADFVILAPGPLNRPKVSDFSGFGSFQGSRFLASRWNYDVTGGSPDAPVLSKLEGKRVGIIGTGATGIQIVPELAKSCQQLYVFQRTPAQVGVRAQRSTDLEEWTKKVATGPGWQMARFRNFVSFTCDTQPPPQVDMVADGWTSFRSLQVLGGGGSPVSMEDIPAHITKMHAFDLPRSERIRARVDEIVHDRTAAEQLKAWYPSWCKRPCFHDDYLPTFNQPHVRLVDTNGKGVQAITSTGVVANDEQFDVDVLILAMGYEVKALESPGARARVSVFGRAGRSMDEKWAQSPLTLHGVATNGFPNMFFSGVGQTSFFPVYTATLDTCAKHVAFIISEGIKRHGSGKMTIEGTQDAETAWALQVQAGAPALAAMAGCTPSYLNAEGSLEGVSMEDRMKLAASARWPHGMNDWMNVLEEWRDAGSLDGLQISVV
;
A
#
# COMPACT_ATOMS: atom_id res chain seq x y z
N MET A 1 32.86 -26.99 -4.57
CA MET A 1 33.55 -25.87 -5.23
C MET A 1 32.57 -25.18 -6.18
N HIS A 2 32.20 -23.92 -5.89
CA HIS A 2 32.08 -22.91 -6.95
C HIS A 2 33.41 -22.96 -7.76
N PRO A 3 33.51 -22.64 -9.07
CA PRO A 3 32.75 -21.57 -9.70
C PRO A 3 32.56 -21.64 -11.23
N LEU A 4 31.67 -20.79 -11.73
CA LEU A 4 31.86 -19.91 -12.90
C LEU A 4 32.48 -20.49 -14.19
N LEU A 5 31.57 -20.59 -15.19
CA LEU A 5 31.77 -20.15 -16.56
C LEU A 5 32.60 -21.06 -17.50
N ARG A 6 31.98 -21.64 -18.54
CA ARG A 6 32.80 -22.20 -19.64
C ARG A 6 32.20 -22.29 -21.05
N ASN A 7 30.91 -22.07 -21.29
CA ASN A 7 30.36 -22.30 -22.64
C ASN A 7 29.76 -21.06 -23.28
N LEU A 8 30.62 -20.43 -24.03
CA LEU A 8 30.37 -19.50 -25.09
C LEU A 8 31.27 -19.86 -26.25
N MET A 9 30.70 -19.58 -27.42
CA MET A 9 31.30 -19.71 -28.73
C MET A 9 31.55 -21.18 -29.11
N MET A 10 31.15 -21.60 -30.29
CA MET A 10 31.34 -20.94 -31.60
C MET A 10 30.10 -21.23 -32.47
N ALA A 11 29.43 -20.32 -33.18
CA ALA A 11 29.83 -19.38 -34.25
C ALA A 11 30.08 -20.00 -35.66
N ILE A 12 29.03 -20.02 -36.53
CA ILE A 12 28.88 -19.39 -37.90
C ILE A 12 29.89 -19.83 -39.05
N PRO A 13 29.63 -19.77 -40.40
CA PRO A 13 28.49 -20.00 -41.33
C PRO A 13 28.85 -20.81 -42.64
N SER A 14 27.92 -20.95 -43.61
CA SER A 14 28.23 -20.82 -45.07
C SER A 14 26.98 -20.64 -45.97
N LEU A 15 27.16 -19.85 -47.04
CA LEU A 15 26.22 -19.35 -48.06
C LEU A 15 25.80 -20.37 -49.15
N GLY A 16 24.54 -20.31 -49.62
CA GLY A 16 24.14 -19.89 -50.99
C GLY A 16 23.22 -20.97 -51.62
N THR A 17 22.20 -20.75 -52.47
CA THR A 17 21.80 -19.67 -53.39
C THR A 17 20.35 -19.87 -53.89
N ARG A 18 19.61 -18.76 -54.12
CA ARG A 18 18.61 -18.44 -55.20
C ARG A 18 17.44 -19.42 -55.46
N ARG A 19 16.18 -19.02 -55.68
CA ARG A 19 15.60 -17.87 -56.42
C ARG A 19 14.09 -17.82 -56.12
N GLY A 20 13.48 -16.64 -56.04
CA GLY A 20 12.02 -16.46 -56.00
C GLY A 20 11.63 -15.04 -55.61
N TYR A 21 11.31 -14.20 -56.61
CA TYR A 21 10.91 -12.80 -56.42
C TYR A 21 9.62 -12.69 -55.60
N SER A 22 9.70 -12.09 -54.41
CA SER A 22 8.60 -11.39 -53.72
C SER A 22 9.17 -10.70 -52.46
N ARG A 23 8.56 -9.57 -52.07
CA ARG A 23 8.62 -8.85 -50.77
C ARG A 23 9.12 -7.41 -50.85
N ILE A 24 8.15 -6.49 -50.90
CA ILE A 24 8.10 -5.39 -49.94
C ILE A 24 6.88 -5.67 -49.07
N PRO A 25 7.08 -5.97 -47.79
CA PRO A 25 6.20 -5.42 -46.76
C PRO A 25 7.01 -4.78 -45.63
N GLN A 26 6.65 -3.53 -45.36
CA GLN A 26 6.72 -2.75 -44.13
C GLN A 26 7.56 -3.32 -42.95
N SER A 27 8.55 -2.51 -42.58
CA SER A 27 9.13 -2.29 -41.24
C SER A 27 8.76 -3.27 -40.13
N PRO A 28 9.71 -4.07 -39.59
CA PRO A 28 9.58 -4.62 -38.25
C PRO A 28 9.98 -3.54 -37.24
N GLU A 29 8.99 -3.03 -36.50
CA GLU A 29 9.21 -2.24 -35.30
C GLU A 29 10.14 -3.01 -34.35
N ILE A 30 11.22 -2.33 -33.97
CA ILE A 30 12.20 -2.82 -33.01
C ILE A 30 11.52 -2.85 -31.63
N PRO A 31 11.42 -4.01 -30.96
CA PRO A 31 10.94 -4.07 -29.58
C PRO A 31 11.95 -3.36 -28.67
N LEU A 32 11.53 -2.27 -28.03
CA LEU A 32 12.23 -1.67 -26.90
C LEU A 32 12.18 -2.67 -25.73
N LEU A 33 13.18 -3.55 -25.70
CA LEU A 33 13.44 -4.51 -24.63
C LEU A 33 13.80 -3.78 -23.33
N GLY A 34 12.93 -3.94 -22.33
CA GLY A 34 13.26 -4.26 -20.94
C GLY A 34 14.31 -3.40 -20.23
N SER A 35 13.83 -2.54 -19.33
CA SER A 35 14.60 -1.95 -18.24
C SER A 35 15.28 -3.05 -17.39
N PRO A 36 16.61 -3.03 -17.20
CA PRO A 36 17.26 -3.95 -16.26
C PRO A 36 17.04 -3.47 -14.82
N GLN A 37 16.53 -4.34 -13.96
CA GLN A 37 16.56 -4.16 -12.51
C GLN A 37 17.92 -4.58 -11.93
N HIS A 38 18.41 -3.75 -10.99
CA HIS A 38 19.48 -3.91 -10.00
C HIS A 38 20.96 -3.73 -10.43
N GLY A 39 21.44 -2.49 -10.23
CA GLY A 39 22.42 -2.21 -9.17
C GLY A 39 23.92 -2.39 -9.46
N VAL A 40 24.51 -1.46 -10.24
CA VAL A 40 25.91 -1.04 -10.03
C VAL A 40 26.01 0.46 -10.32
N ASN A 41 26.15 1.30 -9.29
CA ASN A 41 26.64 2.67 -9.47
C ASN A 41 28.14 2.61 -9.75
N SER A 42 28.53 2.29 -10.98
CA SER A 42 29.92 2.38 -11.42
C SER A 42 30.21 3.79 -11.93
N LEU A 43 30.92 4.57 -11.13
CA LEU A 43 31.55 5.83 -11.55
C LEU A 43 32.46 5.57 -12.76
N LEU A 44 32.06 6.03 -13.96
CA LEU A 44 32.91 5.98 -15.15
C LEU A 44 33.96 7.10 -15.11
N ARG A 45 35.24 6.74 -15.14
CA ARG A 45 36.33 7.73 -15.34
C ARG A 45 36.52 7.96 -16.84
N LEU A 46 36.23 9.18 -17.29
CA LEU A 46 36.46 9.59 -18.68
C LEU A 46 37.83 10.27 -18.85
N PRO A 47 38.61 9.94 -19.89
CA PRO A 47 39.86 10.63 -20.22
C PRO A 47 39.62 12.13 -20.56
N PRO A 48 40.60 13.02 -20.31
CA PRO A 48 40.47 14.46 -20.57
C PRO A 48 40.08 14.84 -22.01
N HIS A 49 40.56 14.12 -23.02
CA HIS A 49 40.26 14.36 -24.44
C HIS A 49 38.83 13.93 -24.85
N ILE A 50 38.23 12.97 -24.14
CA ILE A 50 36.82 12.59 -24.32
C ILE A 50 35.91 13.66 -23.72
N LEU A 51 36.30 14.19 -22.56
CA LEU A 51 35.59 15.30 -21.92
C LEU A 51 35.66 16.58 -22.76
N GLU A 52 36.82 16.88 -23.35
CA GLU A 52 37.00 17.95 -24.33
C GLU A 52 36.04 17.81 -25.52
N THR A 53 35.98 16.62 -26.11
CA THR A 53 35.10 16.32 -27.26
C THR A 53 33.62 16.50 -26.92
N ILE A 54 33.18 16.01 -25.74
CA ILE A 54 31.81 16.18 -25.25
C ILE A 54 31.48 17.66 -25.07
N LEU A 55 32.40 18.46 -24.50
CA LEU A 55 32.20 19.89 -24.31
C LEU A 55 32.12 20.64 -25.65
N MET A 56 32.91 20.27 -26.67
CA MET A 56 32.82 20.88 -28.00
C MET A 56 31.50 20.61 -28.73
N LEU A 57 30.83 19.48 -28.43
CA LEU A 57 29.56 19.11 -29.06
C LEU A 57 28.32 19.76 -28.42
N LEU A 58 28.45 20.37 -27.24
CA LEU A 58 27.35 21.09 -26.57
C LEU A 58 27.09 22.48 -27.19
N PRO A 59 25.90 23.09 -27.03
CA PRO A 59 25.64 24.49 -27.37
C PRO A 59 26.48 25.49 -26.54
N LEU A 60 26.65 26.73 -27.03
CA LEU A 60 27.51 27.77 -26.41
C LEU A 60 27.11 28.13 -24.96
N PRO A 61 25.82 28.28 -24.64
CA PRO A 61 25.31 28.16 -23.27
C PRO A 61 24.81 26.74 -23.04
N SER A 62 25.39 26.03 -22.06
CA SER A 62 24.97 24.68 -21.70
C SER A 62 25.11 24.43 -20.20
N ARG A 63 24.21 23.61 -19.64
CA ARG A 63 24.34 23.05 -18.30
C ARG A 63 24.96 21.67 -18.42
N ALA A 64 26.05 21.43 -17.71
CA ALA A 64 26.72 20.13 -17.69
C ALA A 64 26.66 19.57 -16.28
N CYS A 65 26.16 18.34 -16.15
CA CYS A 65 26.14 17.59 -14.91
C CYS A 65 27.21 16.49 -15.04
N LEU A 66 28.42 16.78 -14.56
CA LEU A 66 29.59 15.90 -14.69
C LEU A 66 29.96 15.35 -13.32
N VAL A 67 29.83 14.04 -13.13
CA VAL A 67 30.29 13.37 -11.92
C VAL A 67 31.79 13.09 -12.06
N LEU A 68 32.63 14.03 -11.62
CA LEU A 68 34.08 13.87 -11.60
C LEU A 68 34.52 13.43 -10.20
N THR A 69 35.36 12.40 -10.10
CA THR A 69 35.98 12.03 -8.82
C THR A 69 36.83 13.20 -8.28
N CYS A 70 36.92 13.31 -6.95
CA CYS A 70 37.60 14.42 -6.26
C CYS A 70 39.06 14.63 -6.71
N HIS A 71 39.73 13.61 -7.23
CA HIS A 71 41.12 13.68 -7.68
C HIS A 71 41.30 14.45 -9.01
N THR A 72 40.40 14.21 -9.99
CA THR A 72 40.43 14.87 -11.30
C THR A 72 39.94 16.32 -11.18
N LEU A 73 38.90 16.53 -10.37
CA LEU A 73 38.37 17.86 -10.05
C LEU A 73 39.45 18.71 -9.34
N TYR A 74 40.06 18.20 -8.27
CA TYR A 74 41.08 18.95 -7.54
C TYR A 74 42.31 19.31 -8.40
N ARG A 75 42.76 18.43 -9.30
CA ARG A 75 43.91 18.73 -10.20
C ARG A 75 43.58 19.77 -11.26
N ALA A 76 42.39 19.72 -11.86
CA ALA A 76 41.94 20.72 -12.84
C ALA A 76 41.68 22.09 -12.19
N TYR A 77 41.01 22.11 -11.02
CA TYR A 77 40.59 23.35 -10.37
C TYR A 77 41.71 24.04 -9.57
N LYS A 78 42.69 23.32 -9.04
CA LYS A 78 43.80 23.91 -8.24
C LYS A 78 44.66 24.91 -9.02
N LEU A 79 44.80 24.74 -10.33
CA LEU A 79 45.56 25.65 -11.19
C LEU A 79 44.70 26.82 -11.69
N ILE A 80 43.43 26.58 -11.96
CA ILE A 80 42.42 27.58 -12.36
C ILE A 80 42.12 28.56 -11.20
N ILE A 81 42.03 28.07 -9.96
CA ILE A 81 41.80 28.90 -8.75
C ILE A 81 43.00 29.83 -8.45
N ARG A 82 44.19 29.51 -8.97
CA ARG A 82 45.42 30.27 -8.74
C ARG A 82 45.72 31.30 -9.84
N ASP A 83 44.91 31.35 -10.91
CA ASP A 83 45.05 32.36 -11.97
C ASP A 83 44.36 33.67 -11.55
N PRO A 84 45.12 34.76 -11.30
CA PRO A 84 44.57 36.02 -10.80
C PRO A 84 43.70 36.76 -11.83
N GLN A 85 43.73 36.37 -13.12
CA GLN A 85 42.87 36.96 -14.16
C GLN A 85 41.47 36.32 -14.21
N LEU A 86 41.24 35.24 -13.45
CA LEU A 86 39.94 34.59 -13.35
C LEU A 86 39.17 35.12 -12.13
N ARG A 87 38.17 35.98 -12.36
CA ARG A 87 37.15 36.27 -11.34
C ARG A 87 36.21 35.09 -11.21
N PHE A 88 36.55 34.16 -10.31
CA PHE A 88 35.68 33.05 -9.98
C PHE A 88 34.43 33.55 -9.22
N PRO A 89 33.20 33.08 -9.52
CA PRO A 89 32.05 33.34 -8.66
C PRO A 89 32.34 32.75 -7.28
N ARG A 90 32.12 33.51 -6.20
CA ARG A 90 32.29 33.14 -4.79
C ARG A 90 31.53 31.88 -4.31
N LEU A 91 30.94 31.10 -5.21
CA LEU A 91 29.99 30.02 -4.97
C LEU A 91 30.62 28.65 -4.63
N LEU A 92 31.93 28.45 -4.75
CA LEU A 92 32.58 27.17 -4.39
C LEU A 92 33.55 27.25 -3.19
N ALA A 93 33.72 28.42 -2.59
CA ALA A 93 34.44 28.58 -1.32
C ALA A 93 33.44 28.93 -0.22
N ASN A 94 32.45 28.06 0.03
CA ASN A 94 31.48 28.33 1.08
C ASN A 94 32.03 27.86 2.43
N ARG A 95 32.53 28.81 3.24
CA ARG A 95 32.80 28.60 4.68
C ARG A 95 31.52 28.65 5.54
N ASN A 96 30.35 28.59 4.91
CA ASN A 96 29.06 28.69 5.59
C ASN A 96 28.37 27.31 5.64
N PRO A 97 28.08 26.74 6.83
CA PRO A 97 27.68 25.32 7.01
C PRO A 97 26.27 24.94 6.54
N TYR A 98 25.60 25.77 5.74
CA TYR A 98 24.21 25.63 5.35
C TYR A 98 24.02 25.58 3.83
N ILE A 99 24.41 24.50 3.14
CA ILE A 99 23.82 24.17 1.83
C ILE A 99 23.80 22.64 1.64
N SER A 100 22.60 22.07 1.45
CA SER A 100 22.33 20.83 0.71
C SER A 100 21.19 21.12 -0.26
N SER A 101 21.31 20.64 -1.50
CA SER A 101 20.42 20.95 -2.64
C SER A 101 19.02 20.35 -2.57
N SER A 102 18.63 19.74 -1.45
CA SER A 102 17.28 19.21 -1.25
C SER A 102 16.62 19.62 0.07
N ASN A 103 17.32 20.34 0.97
CA ASN A 103 16.70 20.84 2.21
C ASN A 103 17.50 22.01 2.82
N PRO A 104 17.03 23.28 2.74
CA PRO A 104 17.82 24.46 3.12
C PRO A 104 18.11 24.63 4.62
N GLY A 105 17.56 23.80 5.50
CA GLY A 105 17.56 24.04 6.96
C GLY A 105 18.45 23.15 7.83
N VAL A 106 19.11 22.13 7.29
CA VAL A 106 19.86 21.16 8.10
C VAL A 106 21.38 21.41 7.99
N PRO A 107 22.06 21.77 9.10
CA PRO A 107 23.52 21.87 9.15
C PRO A 107 24.18 20.58 8.64
N ARG A 108 25.22 20.70 7.80
CA ARG A 108 25.89 19.55 7.13
C ARG A 108 26.31 18.43 8.10
N ASN A 109 26.74 18.79 9.31
CA ASN A 109 27.11 17.86 10.37
C ASN A 109 25.93 17.01 10.86
N ILE A 110 24.71 17.55 10.88
CA ILE A 110 23.49 16.83 11.28
C ILE A 110 23.10 15.81 10.19
N LEU A 111 23.17 16.21 8.91
CA LEU A 111 22.90 15.31 7.79
C LEU A 111 23.89 14.14 7.73
N LEU A 112 25.19 14.40 7.93
CA LEU A 112 26.20 13.34 7.94
C LEU A 112 26.07 12.42 9.16
N HIS A 113 25.65 12.94 10.31
CA HIS A 113 25.30 12.12 11.48
C HIS A 113 24.12 11.18 11.20
N GLN A 114 23.10 11.64 10.47
CA GLN A 114 21.93 10.83 10.11
C GLN A 114 22.23 9.75 9.06
N LEU A 115 23.28 9.94 8.26
CA LEU A 115 23.72 8.97 7.24
C LEU A 115 24.69 7.91 7.76
N GLN A 116 25.02 7.96 9.06
CA GLN A 116 25.85 6.96 9.73
C GLN A 116 25.11 5.60 9.79
N ASN A 117 25.82 4.52 9.48
CA ASN A 117 25.31 3.14 9.56
C ASN A 117 26.45 2.16 9.85
N HIS A 118 26.16 0.86 9.90
CA HIS A 118 27.13 -0.19 10.22
C HIS A 118 28.32 -0.32 9.22
N HIS A 119 28.25 0.35 8.07
CA HIS A 119 29.36 0.43 7.12
C HIS A 119 30.08 1.78 7.13
N TRP A 120 29.46 2.85 7.65
CA TRP A 120 29.96 4.23 7.52
C TRP A 120 29.79 5.01 8.81
N ALA A 121 30.88 5.57 9.33
CA ALA A 121 30.94 6.40 10.54
C ALA A 121 31.24 7.87 10.21
N TYR A 122 30.61 8.79 10.93
CA TYR A 122 30.84 10.23 10.78
C TYR A 122 32.07 10.69 11.58
N CYS A 123 32.97 11.44 10.93
CA CYS A 123 34.11 12.08 11.57
C CYS A 123 33.89 13.58 11.76
N SER A 124 33.80 14.03 13.01
CA SER A 124 33.62 15.44 13.38
C SER A 124 34.83 16.32 13.07
N GLY A 125 36.02 15.73 12.91
CA GLY A 125 37.26 16.44 12.59
C GLY A 125 37.35 16.88 11.12
N CYS A 126 36.87 16.06 10.18
CA CYS A 126 36.96 16.35 8.73
C CYS A 126 35.60 16.61 8.06
N LEU A 127 34.49 16.43 8.78
CA LEU A 127 33.11 16.55 8.29
C LEU A 127 32.82 15.62 7.08
N LYS A 128 33.21 14.34 7.17
CA LYS A 128 32.99 13.29 6.14
C LYS A 128 32.52 11.98 6.75
N LEU A 129 32.04 11.06 5.90
CA LEU A 129 31.80 9.66 6.25
C LEU A 129 33.02 8.80 5.86
N HIS A 130 33.42 7.93 6.79
CA HIS A 130 34.51 6.94 6.64
C HIS A 130 33.97 5.53 6.85
N PRO A 131 34.57 4.49 6.24
CA PRO A 131 34.18 3.11 6.51
C PRO A 131 34.30 2.76 8.01
N TRP A 132 33.33 2.03 8.56
CA TRP A 132 33.25 1.71 9.99
C TRP A 132 34.48 0.93 10.49
N ASN A 133 34.97 -0.01 9.68
CA ASN A 133 36.17 -0.81 9.94
C ASN A 133 37.48 0.01 9.97
N GLU A 134 37.48 1.25 9.47
CA GLU A 134 38.61 2.18 9.60
C GLU A 134 38.55 3.01 10.90
N MET A 135 37.45 2.91 11.67
CA MET A 135 37.18 3.68 12.90
C MET A 135 37.06 2.80 14.17
N GLU A 136 37.08 1.46 14.05
CA GLU A 136 36.76 0.51 15.13
C GLU A 136 37.72 0.45 16.33
N ASP A 137 38.93 1.03 16.25
CA ASP A 137 39.94 0.99 17.33
C ASP A 137 39.97 2.28 18.20
N MET A 138 38.94 3.12 18.16
CA MET A 138 39.01 4.49 18.68
C MET A 138 38.08 4.71 19.89
N ASP A 139 38.65 4.87 21.09
CA ASP A 139 37.91 5.20 22.31
C ASP A 139 37.26 6.60 22.21
N TYR A 140 35.92 6.65 22.20
CA TYR A 140 35.10 7.84 21.94
C TYR A 140 34.88 8.76 23.17
N HIS A 141 35.87 8.88 24.06
CA HIS A 141 35.73 9.67 25.29
C HIS A 141 36.86 10.69 25.47
N THR A 142 36.89 11.75 24.65
CA THR A 142 37.54 13.01 25.05
C THR A 142 36.72 14.23 24.62
N THR A 143 36.29 14.99 25.62
CA THR A 143 35.68 16.30 25.54
C THR A 143 36.70 17.37 25.11
N ARG A 144 36.24 18.34 24.31
CA ARG A 144 36.93 19.60 23.93
C ARG A 144 38.18 19.50 23.04
N GLY A 145 37.98 19.77 21.75
CA GLY A 145 38.78 20.77 21.03
C GLY A 145 40.16 20.39 20.47
N GLU A 146 40.78 19.30 20.88
CA GLU A 146 42.08 18.87 20.32
C GLU A 146 42.06 17.38 19.97
N LEU A 147 42.34 17.04 18.71
CA LEU A 147 42.38 15.66 18.20
C LEU A 147 43.63 14.94 18.77
N PRO A 148 43.49 13.96 19.68
CA PRO A 148 44.62 13.28 20.29
C PRO A 148 44.80 11.89 19.65
N ASP A 149 45.16 11.85 18.36
CA ASP A 149 45.80 10.67 17.78
C ASP A 149 46.52 11.04 16.47
N ALA A 150 47.75 10.56 16.27
CA ALA A 150 48.45 10.68 15.00
C ALA A 150 47.72 9.94 13.87
N ARG A 151 46.92 8.91 14.18
CA ARG A 151 46.03 8.22 13.22
C ARG A 151 44.85 9.08 12.75
N LEU A 152 44.24 9.89 13.62
CA LEU A 152 43.17 10.83 13.25
C LEU A 152 43.64 11.85 12.20
N ARG A 153 44.88 12.33 12.29
CA ARG A 153 45.48 13.21 11.27
C ARG A 153 45.69 12.48 9.95
N HIS A 154 46.00 11.19 9.97
CA HIS A 154 46.16 10.39 8.75
C HIS A 154 44.83 10.05 8.08
N LEU A 155 43.76 9.76 8.83
CA LEU A 155 42.41 9.54 8.30
C LEU A 155 41.76 10.84 7.79
N CYS A 156 41.92 11.95 8.52
CA CYS A 156 41.44 13.27 8.05
C CYS A 156 42.22 13.77 6.82
N ASN A 157 43.50 13.39 6.67
CA ASN A 157 44.32 13.66 5.48
C ASN A 157 44.23 12.56 4.41
N ALA A 158 43.63 11.42 4.71
CA ALA A 158 43.46 10.33 3.75
C ALA A 158 42.47 10.79 2.68
N ARG A 159 42.87 10.58 1.43
CA ARG A 159 42.11 10.88 0.22
C ARG A 159 40.86 9.99 0.04
N ALA A 160 40.48 9.25 1.07
CA ALA A 160 39.35 8.33 1.12
C ALA A 160 38.32 8.86 2.14
N GLY A 161 37.51 9.80 1.66
CA GLY A 161 36.27 10.20 2.31
C GLY A 161 35.34 10.65 1.21
N ILE A 162 34.22 9.96 1.05
CA ILE A 162 33.16 10.34 0.11
C ILE A 162 32.33 11.36 0.90
N VAL A 163 32.09 12.57 0.40
CA VAL A 163 30.88 12.95 -0.37
C VAL A 163 31.02 14.42 -0.82
N ASP A 164 30.63 14.72 -2.06
CA ASP A 164 29.69 15.82 -2.33
C ASP A 164 28.73 15.44 -3.46
N LEU A 165 27.45 15.70 -3.19
CA LEU A 165 26.28 15.57 -4.07
C LEU A 165 26.37 16.59 -5.21
N CYS A 166 26.11 16.14 -6.44
CA CYS A 166 26.32 16.87 -7.69
C CYS A 166 25.51 18.18 -7.82
N PRO A 167 26.13 19.38 -7.96
CA PRO A 167 25.44 20.54 -8.52
C PRO A 167 25.69 20.62 -10.04
N CYS A 168 24.64 20.61 -10.86
CA CYS A 168 24.80 20.90 -12.28
C CYS A 168 25.36 22.32 -12.48
N ILE A 169 26.48 22.45 -13.20
CA ILE A 169 27.15 23.74 -13.41
C ILE A 169 26.65 24.35 -14.72
N SER A 170 26.28 25.63 -14.67
CA SER A 170 25.96 26.41 -15.87
C SER A 170 27.25 26.98 -16.45
N LEU A 171 27.63 26.59 -17.67
CA LEU A 171 28.84 27.04 -18.33
C LEU A 171 28.51 28.19 -19.28
N THR A 172 29.13 29.35 -19.08
CA THR A 172 29.10 30.44 -20.07
C THR A 172 29.98 30.08 -21.27
N ALA A 173 29.71 30.65 -22.44
CA ALA A 173 30.53 30.42 -23.63
C ALA A 173 32.02 30.72 -23.37
N ARG A 174 32.32 31.77 -22.60
CA ARG A 174 33.69 32.18 -22.24
C ARG A 174 34.40 31.15 -21.36
N ASP A 175 33.71 30.60 -20.36
CA ASP A 175 34.27 29.60 -19.45
C ASP A 175 34.44 28.26 -20.13
N LYS A 176 33.51 27.91 -21.02
CA LYS A 176 33.56 26.72 -21.87
C LYS A 176 34.78 26.72 -22.80
N PHE A 177 35.02 27.81 -23.54
CA PHE A 177 36.19 27.91 -24.42
C PHE A 177 37.52 27.85 -23.66
N ARG A 178 37.58 28.41 -22.44
CA ARG A 178 38.78 28.34 -21.60
C ARG A 178 39.03 26.94 -21.04
N LEU A 179 37.97 26.23 -20.65
CA LEU A 179 38.05 24.85 -20.16
C LEU A 179 38.47 23.88 -21.26
N VAL A 180 37.92 24.02 -22.47
CA VAL A 180 38.32 23.24 -23.66
C VAL A 180 39.79 23.49 -24.00
N ARG A 181 40.25 24.76 -24.00
CA ARG A 181 41.65 25.10 -24.29
C ARG A 181 42.64 24.56 -23.25
N TYR A 182 42.23 24.47 -21.98
CA TYR A 182 43.04 23.90 -20.90
C TYR A 182 43.10 22.36 -20.95
N LEU A 183 41.98 21.70 -21.27
CA LEU A 183 41.92 20.25 -21.46
C LEU A 183 42.75 19.82 -22.69
N ALA A 184 42.70 20.59 -23.77
CA ALA A 184 43.54 20.40 -24.95
C ALA A 184 45.04 20.55 -24.62
N GLY A 185 45.43 21.55 -23.81
CA GLY A 185 46.82 21.78 -23.40
C GLY A 185 47.37 20.79 -22.37
N THR A 186 46.50 20.13 -21.58
CA THR A 186 46.91 19.07 -20.64
C THR A 186 47.01 17.69 -21.30
N ALA A 187 46.44 17.51 -22.49
CA ALA A 187 46.54 16.29 -23.29
C ALA A 187 47.90 16.10 -23.98
N GLU A 188 48.78 17.11 -23.98
CA GLU A 188 50.07 17.05 -24.69
C GLU A 188 51.25 16.58 -23.83
N ASP A 189 51.25 16.79 -22.50
CA ASP A 189 52.54 16.87 -21.78
C ASP A 189 52.80 15.88 -20.62
N LYS A 190 52.08 14.75 -20.52
CA LYS A 190 52.53 13.55 -19.75
C LYS A 190 51.65 12.30 -19.85
N ASP A 191 50.37 12.42 -20.22
CA ASP A 191 49.46 11.26 -20.25
C ASP A 191 49.49 10.44 -21.55
N ARG A 192 50.20 10.89 -22.60
CA ARG A 192 50.36 10.15 -23.88
C ARG A 192 51.15 8.85 -23.77
N HIS A 193 51.84 8.61 -22.64
CA HIS A 193 52.64 7.39 -22.41
C HIS A 193 51.87 6.27 -21.70
N HIS A 194 50.72 6.55 -21.07
CA HIS A 194 49.88 5.52 -20.43
C HIS A 194 48.65 5.16 -21.26
N TYR A 195 48.29 5.99 -22.23
CA TYR A 195 47.26 5.73 -23.23
C TYR A 195 47.77 6.27 -24.58
N PRO A 196 48.29 5.44 -25.50
CA PRO A 196 48.82 5.91 -26.77
C PRO A 196 47.75 6.65 -27.58
N VAL A 197 48.18 7.74 -28.22
CA VAL A 197 47.37 8.77 -28.90
C VAL A 197 46.98 8.40 -30.33
N GLU A 198 46.86 7.11 -30.62
CA GLU A 198 46.01 6.70 -31.74
C GLU A 198 44.61 6.56 -31.17
N MET A 199 43.61 7.25 -31.77
CA MET A 199 42.22 7.18 -31.32
C MET A 199 41.90 5.72 -30.99
N ASP A 200 41.65 5.45 -29.71
CA ASP A 200 41.25 4.12 -29.30
C ASP A 200 40.05 3.74 -30.16
N GLU A 201 40.23 2.76 -31.05
CA GLU A 201 39.23 2.37 -32.05
C GLU A 201 37.87 2.02 -31.43
N ARG A 202 37.85 1.86 -30.11
CA ARG A 202 36.69 1.64 -29.28
C ARG A 202 35.74 2.83 -29.17
N PHE A 203 36.11 4.07 -29.52
CA PHE A 203 35.18 5.21 -29.58
C PHE A 203 34.93 5.64 -31.03
N LYS A 204 33.88 5.08 -31.67
CA LYS A 204 33.49 5.46 -33.04
C LYS A 204 32.21 6.29 -33.01
N LEU A 205 32.26 7.49 -33.58
CA LEU A 205 31.05 8.28 -33.84
C LEU A 205 30.23 7.53 -34.89
N ARG A 206 29.03 7.09 -34.54
CA ARG A 206 28.14 6.38 -35.47
C ARG A 206 26.86 7.16 -35.66
N ARG A 207 26.26 7.01 -36.84
CA ARG A 207 24.87 7.39 -37.06
C ARG A 207 23.99 6.17 -36.79
N THR A 208 22.91 6.36 -36.05
CA THR A 208 21.86 5.36 -35.88
C THR A 208 21.13 5.12 -37.22
N LEU A 209 20.33 4.06 -37.30
CA LEU A 209 19.46 3.78 -38.46
C LEU A 209 18.50 4.94 -38.77
N ASP A 210 18.21 5.79 -37.78
CA ASP A 210 17.30 6.94 -37.87
C ASP A 210 18.04 8.29 -38.07
N GLY A 211 19.38 8.26 -38.26
CA GLY A 211 20.18 9.42 -38.66
C GLY A 211 20.79 10.25 -37.53
N GLU A 212 20.56 9.92 -36.26
CA GLU A 212 21.12 10.63 -35.10
C GLU A 212 22.59 10.27 -34.84
N ARG A 213 23.39 11.25 -34.41
CA ARG A 213 24.82 11.05 -34.11
C ARG A 213 24.99 10.60 -32.65
N CYS A 214 25.56 9.42 -32.44
CA CYS A 214 25.91 8.90 -31.11
C CYS A 214 27.40 8.55 -31.02
N LEU A 215 27.95 8.63 -29.80
CA LEU A 215 29.33 8.22 -29.52
C LEU A 215 29.31 6.83 -28.88
N VAL A 216 29.85 5.83 -29.56
CA VAL A 216 29.79 4.45 -29.10
C VAL A 216 31.16 4.01 -28.58
N HIS A 217 31.21 3.59 -27.32
CA HIS A 217 32.36 2.98 -26.65
C HIS A 217 32.18 1.48 -26.52
N ARG A 218 33.08 0.66 -27.06
CA ARG A 218 33.10 -0.79 -26.80
C ARG A 218 34.24 -1.15 -25.90
N CYS A 219 34.00 -1.75 -24.74
CA CYS A 219 35.06 -2.31 -23.91
C CYS A 219 34.87 -3.81 -23.72
N GLU A 220 35.96 -4.53 -23.53
CA GLU A 220 35.93 -5.95 -23.17
C GLU A 220 36.52 -6.09 -21.78
N ILE A 221 35.73 -6.65 -20.87
CA ILE A 221 36.07 -6.82 -19.46
C ILE A 221 36.24 -8.31 -19.21
N ARG A 222 37.44 -8.73 -18.84
CA ARG A 222 37.69 -10.11 -18.49
C ARG A 222 37.46 -10.31 -17.01
N ASP A 223 36.31 -10.87 -16.65
CA ASP A 223 35.94 -11.12 -15.26
C ASP A 223 36.54 -12.43 -14.73
N HIS A 224 36.85 -13.38 -15.62
CA HIS A 224 37.48 -14.67 -15.28
C HIS A 224 38.41 -15.13 -16.42
N PRO A 225 39.41 -16.02 -16.18
CA PRO A 225 40.28 -16.54 -17.24
C PRO A 225 39.59 -17.05 -18.50
N HIS A 226 38.33 -17.46 -18.37
CA HIS A 226 37.50 -18.06 -19.40
C HIS A 226 36.26 -17.22 -19.73
N VAL A 227 36.18 -15.97 -19.26
CA VAL A 227 35.04 -15.10 -19.52
C VAL A 227 35.45 -13.69 -19.79
N TRP A 228 34.98 -13.24 -20.93
CA TRP A 228 35.05 -11.89 -21.42
C TRP A 228 33.63 -11.35 -21.45
N ILE A 229 33.45 -10.11 -21.07
CA ILE A 229 32.19 -9.40 -21.12
C ILE A 229 32.45 -8.23 -22.03
N ARG A 230 31.91 -8.27 -23.24
CA ARG A 230 31.96 -7.15 -24.17
C ARG A 230 30.83 -6.19 -23.83
N LEU A 231 31.18 -5.06 -23.26
CA LEU A 231 30.29 -3.95 -22.98
C LEU A 231 30.32 -2.97 -24.16
N GLU A 232 29.16 -2.51 -24.59
CA GLU A 232 29.00 -1.44 -25.57
C GLU A 232 28.15 -0.33 -24.97
N VAL A 233 28.74 0.84 -24.82
CA VAL A 233 28.12 2.04 -24.25
C VAL A 233 27.93 3.04 -25.38
N ALA A 234 26.70 3.30 -25.77
CA ALA A 234 26.36 4.34 -26.74
C ALA A 234 25.85 5.59 -26.01
N LEU A 235 26.46 6.74 -26.26
CA LEU A 235 26.09 8.03 -25.69
C LEU A 235 25.33 8.85 -26.74
N TYR A 236 24.10 9.21 -26.41
CA TYR A 236 23.16 9.97 -27.22
C TYR A 236 22.95 11.36 -26.63
N LEU A 237 22.76 12.36 -27.49
CA LEU A 237 22.34 13.68 -27.06
C LEU A 237 20.88 13.84 -27.46
N CYS A 238 19.99 13.78 -26.47
CA CYS A 238 18.55 13.89 -26.69
C CYS A 238 18.03 15.19 -26.06
N PRO A 239 17.18 15.96 -26.76
CA PRO A 239 16.48 17.07 -26.13
C PRO A 239 15.50 16.52 -25.09
N ASN A 240 15.54 17.04 -23.88
CA ASN A 240 14.49 16.79 -22.90
C ASN A 240 13.24 17.65 -23.22
N HIS A 241 12.16 17.44 -22.47
CA HIS A 241 10.84 18.08 -22.67
C HIS A 241 10.86 19.62 -22.68
N ASN A 242 11.97 20.25 -22.25
CA ASN A 242 12.15 21.70 -22.26
C ASN A 242 13.15 22.18 -23.35
N GLY A 243 13.51 21.32 -24.31
CA GLY A 243 14.43 21.64 -25.40
C GLY A 243 15.92 21.70 -25.00
N ILE A 244 16.28 21.26 -23.79
CA ILE A 244 17.66 21.22 -23.30
C ILE A 244 18.27 19.86 -23.66
N MET A 245 19.42 19.86 -24.33
CA MET A 245 20.10 18.63 -24.73
C MET A 245 20.74 17.94 -23.52
N SER A 246 20.27 16.74 -23.21
CA SER A 246 20.79 15.86 -22.17
C SER A 246 21.58 14.71 -22.79
N LEU A 247 22.68 14.31 -22.14
CA LEU A 247 23.48 13.16 -22.55
C LEU A 247 22.91 11.88 -21.92
N TYR A 248 22.36 11.01 -22.75
CA TYR A 248 21.84 9.70 -22.36
C TYR A 248 22.83 8.60 -22.72
N ALA A 249 23.16 7.74 -21.75
CA ALA A 249 23.98 6.56 -21.99
C ALA A 249 23.07 5.32 -22.11
N SER A 250 23.15 4.64 -23.24
CA SER A 250 22.60 3.29 -23.41
C SER A 250 23.74 2.29 -23.30
N THR A 251 23.55 1.24 -22.50
CA THR A 251 24.56 0.22 -22.25
C THR A 251 24.01 -1.13 -22.68
N ALA A 252 24.66 -1.75 -23.66
CA ALA A 252 24.45 -3.15 -24.01
C ALA A 252 25.64 -3.97 -23.50
N TYR A 253 25.39 -5.17 -23.02
CA TYR A 253 26.46 -6.09 -22.62
C TYR A 253 26.25 -7.45 -23.26
N TYR A 254 27.34 -8.03 -23.72
CA TYR A 254 27.42 -9.35 -24.32
C TYR A 254 28.43 -10.15 -23.51
N VAL A 255 27.99 -11.22 -22.87
CA VAL A 255 28.87 -12.06 -22.04
C VAL A 255 29.39 -13.18 -22.93
N ASP A 256 30.72 -13.25 -23.05
CA ASP A 256 31.54 -14.15 -23.86
C ASP A 256 32.40 -15.17 -23.01
N LEU A 257 31.94 -16.41 -22.75
CA LEU A 257 32.57 -17.55 -22.01
C LEU A 257 33.49 -18.55 -22.81
N TRP A 258 34.81 -18.38 -22.94
CA TRP A 258 35.69 -19.34 -23.66
C TRP A 258 36.43 -20.38 -22.79
N SER A 259 36.47 -21.67 -23.20
CA SER A 259 37.32 -22.73 -22.60
C SER A 259 38.75 -22.77 -23.22
N PRO A 260 39.84 -22.98 -22.45
CA PRO A 260 41.20 -22.98 -22.96
C PRO A 260 41.59 -24.36 -23.52
N ALA A 261 41.40 -24.57 -24.81
CA ALA A 261 42.10 -25.65 -25.53
C ALA A 261 42.69 -25.08 -26.82
N ARG A 262 43.87 -24.46 -26.65
CA ARG A 262 44.84 -23.97 -27.66
C ARG A 262 44.30 -22.99 -28.73
N PRO A 263 45.11 -21.98 -29.10
CA PRO A 263 44.88 -21.22 -30.33
C PRO A 263 45.12 -22.17 -31.52
N ASP A 264 44.70 -21.79 -32.73
CA ASP A 264 45.01 -22.48 -34.00
C ASP A 264 43.92 -23.47 -34.50
N ALA A 265 42.79 -22.96 -35.01
CA ALA A 265 42.19 -23.40 -36.28
C ALA A 265 40.81 -22.76 -36.50
N MET A 266 40.73 -21.92 -37.52
CA MET A 266 39.51 -21.36 -38.08
C MET A 266 38.84 -22.40 -38.99
N GLY A 267 37.54 -22.66 -38.84
CA GLY A 267 36.67 -23.04 -39.96
C GLY A 267 35.84 -24.33 -39.87
N LYS A 268 34.55 -24.19 -40.25
CA LYS A 268 33.65 -25.14 -40.94
C LYS A 268 32.56 -25.88 -40.15
N HIS A 269 31.36 -25.29 -40.27
CA HIS A 269 30.02 -25.88 -40.53
C HIS A 269 29.06 -26.29 -39.40
N ILE A 270 27.80 -25.94 -39.70
CA ILE A 270 26.50 -26.02 -39.02
C ILE A 270 25.83 -27.37 -39.37
N ILE A 271 24.87 -27.85 -38.55
CA ILE A 271 23.55 -28.48 -38.88
C ILE A 271 23.25 -29.83 -38.15
N ALA A 272 22.07 -29.83 -37.48
CA ALA A 272 21.11 -30.91 -37.19
C ALA A 272 21.34 -31.99 -36.10
N ALA A 273 20.17 -32.50 -35.67
CA ALA A 273 19.83 -33.68 -34.89
C ALA A 273 19.82 -33.47 -33.36
N SER A 274 18.69 -33.30 -32.67
CA SER A 274 17.52 -34.19 -32.52
C SER A 274 17.88 -35.63 -32.20
N GLU A 275 17.36 -36.08 -31.06
CA GLU A 275 17.21 -37.45 -30.57
C GLU A 275 18.35 -38.09 -29.77
N MET A 276 17.90 -38.69 -28.66
CA MET A 276 18.36 -39.95 -28.04
C MET A 276 19.03 -39.87 -26.64
N ILE A 277 18.44 -40.72 -25.78
CA ILE A 277 18.97 -41.38 -24.56
C ILE A 277 18.70 -40.61 -23.25
N GLU A 278 17.60 -40.84 -22.52
CA GLU A 278 17.20 -42.03 -21.72
C GLU A 278 18.17 -42.50 -20.62
N THR A 279 17.64 -42.41 -19.38
CA THR A 279 17.83 -43.25 -18.18
C THR A 279 19.24 -43.56 -17.64
N THR A 280 19.51 -43.15 -16.39
CA THR A 280 19.63 -44.07 -15.23
C THR A 280 19.72 -43.32 -13.89
N SER A 281 19.03 -43.88 -12.91
CA SER A 281 18.74 -43.41 -11.55
C SER A 281 19.83 -43.72 -10.52
N VAL A 282 20.03 -42.84 -9.52
CA VAL A 282 20.42 -43.23 -8.15
C VAL A 282 19.70 -42.32 -7.14
N THR A 283 19.12 -42.95 -6.13
CA THR A 283 18.12 -42.45 -5.16
C THR A 283 18.73 -41.86 -3.87
N ALA A 284 18.03 -40.89 -3.28
CA ALA A 284 18.17 -40.45 -1.88
C ALA A 284 16.75 -40.22 -1.27
N PRO A 285 16.57 -40.37 0.06
CA PRO A 285 15.29 -40.72 0.70
C PRO A 285 14.30 -39.56 0.90
N PRO A 286 13.00 -39.84 1.20
CA PRO A 286 11.92 -38.87 1.04
C PRO A 286 11.74 -37.97 2.27
N THR A 287 11.79 -36.65 2.05
CA THR A 287 11.16 -35.66 2.92
C THR A 287 9.87 -35.17 2.27
N THR A 288 8.74 -35.64 2.76
CA THR A 288 7.39 -35.19 2.38
C THR A 288 7.16 -33.78 2.92
N GLY A 289 7.08 -32.81 2.01
CA GLY A 289 6.68 -31.43 2.30
C GLY A 289 6.40 -30.70 1.00
N LYS A 290 5.25 -30.99 0.38
CA LYS A 290 4.77 -30.28 -0.82
C LYS A 290 4.44 -28.82 -0.44
N GLY A 291 5.32 -27.89 -0.81
CA GLY A 291 5.07 -26.45 -0.81
C GLY A 291 5.65 -25.84 -2.08
N ASN A 292 4.80 -25.12 -2.81
CA ASN A 292 5.10 -24.29 -3.99
C ASN A 292 5.37 -25.02 -5.31
N ALA A 293 4.32 -25.63 -5.88
CA ALA A 293 4.20 -25.73 -7.33
C ALA A 293 3.56 -24.43 -7.89
N PRO A 294 3.95 -23.94 -9.08
CA PRO A 294 3.14 -22.96 -9.80
C PRO A 294 1.71 -23.49 -9.94
N PRO A 295 0.67 -22.62 -10.03
CA PRO A 295 -0.68 -23.09 -10.23
C PRO A 295 -0.68 -24.02 -11.45
N PRO A 296 -1.29 -25.22 -11.34
CA PRO A 296 -1.40 -26.10 -12.50
C PRO A 296 -2.02 -25.30 -13.64
N SER A 297 -1.49 -25.47 -14.85
CA SER A 297 -2.20 -25.04 -16.04
C SER A 297 -3.63 -25.54 -15.93
N LEU A 298 -4.59 -24.62 -16.10
CA LEU A 298 -6.01 -24.92 -16.06
C LEU A 298 -6.27 -26.26 -16.77
N PRO A 299 -6.98 -27.23 -16.16
CA PRO A 299 -7.66 -28.21 -17.00
C PRO A 299 -8.53 -27.40 -17.98
N ASP A 300 -8.55 -27.77 -19.25
CA ASP A 300 -9.47 -27.15 -20.22
C ASP A 300 -10.90 -27.37 -19.74
N ILE A 301 -11.45 -26.39 -19.03
CA ILE A 301 -12.85 -26.42 -18.60
C ILE A 301 -13.68 -26.16 -19.83
N SER A 302 -14.50 -27.14 -20.21
CA SER A 302 -15.30 -27.03 -21.41
C SER A 302 -16.23 -25.82 -21.32
N PRO A 303 -16.57 -25.15 -22.45
CA PRO A 303 -17.57 -24.09 -22.46
C PRO A 303 -18.91 -24.52 -21.84
N SER A 304 -19.26 -25.82 -21.95
CA SER A 304 -20.47 -26.38 -21.33
C SER A 304 -20.38 -26.37 -19.80
N ASP A 305 -19.23 -26.71 -19.21
CA ASP A 305 -19.05 -26.71 -17.76
C ASP A 305 -19.02 -25.29 -17.19
N MET A 306 -18.42 -24.34 -17.92
CA MET A 306 -18.52 -22.90 -17.61
C MET A 306 -19.97 -22.43 -17.52
N GLN A 307 -20.80 -22.81 -18.49
CA GLN A 307 -22.23 -22.45 -18.49
C GLN A 307 -22.97 -23.06 -17.29
N LYS A 308 -22.73 -24.33 -16.96
CA LYS A 308 -23.34 -24.98 -15.78
C LYS A 308 -22.97 -24.27 -14.48
N ILE A 309 -21.71 -23.87 -14.32
CA ILE A 309 -21.24 -23.13 -13.13
C ILE A 309 -21.90 -21.76 -13.05
N GLN A 310 -21.96 -21.03 -14.16
CA GLN A 310 -22.64 -19.72 -14.21
C GLN A 310 -24.14 -19.84 -13.92
N GLN A 311 -24.80 -20.88 -14.43
CA GLN A 311 -26.19 -21.18 -14.10
C GLN A 311 -26.34 -21.44 -12.60
N ARG A 312 -25.46 -22.26 -12.00
CA ARG A 312 -25.47 -22.51 -10.55
C ARG A 312 -25.25 -21.23 -9.74
N TYR A 313 -24.36 -20.35 -10.17
CA TYR A 313 -24.17 -19.04 -9.54
C TYR A 313 -25.44 -18.19 -9.59
N ALA A 314 -26.15 -18.19 -10.72
CA ALA A 314 -27.42 -17.47 -10.88
C ALA A 314 -28.52 -18.04 -9.99
N GLU A 315 -28.71 -19.37 -9.98
CA GLU A 315 -29.67 -20.05 -9.11
C GLU A 315 -29.43 -19.70 -7.64
N GLU A 316 -28.17 -19.76 -7.20
CA GLU A 316 -27.80 -19.44 -5.83
C GLU A 316 -28.03 -17.96 -5.52
N ARG A 317 -27.66 -17.04 -6.42
CA ARG A 317 -27.98 -15.60 -6.28
C ARG A 317 -29.48 -15.37 -6.11
N ASP A 318 -30.30 -16.01 -6.93
CA ASP A 318 -31.74 -15.74 -6.99
C ASP A 318 -32.47 -16.25 -5.74
N LYS A 319 -32.00 -17.33 -5.09
CA LYS A 319 -32.52 -17.81 -3.78
C LYS A 319 -32.53 -16.77 -2.67
N ARG A 320 -31.65 -15.77 -2.74
CA ARG A 320 -31.38 -14.81 -1.66
C ARG A 320 -31.54 -13.35 -2.08
N ARG A 321 -32.01 -13.12 -3.31
CA ARG A 321 -32.45 -11.78 -3.73
C ARG A 321 -33.69 -11.40 -2.94
N ARG A 322 -33.68 -10.17 -2.45
CA ARG A 322 -34.73 -9.63 -1.58
C ARG A 322 -35.12 -8.25 -2.10
N PRO A 323 -36.40 -7.99 -2.38
CA PRO A 323 -36.85 -6.68 -2.89
C PRO A 323 -36.57 -5.55 -1.90
N GLU A 324 -36.47 -5.85 -0.61
CA GLU A 324 -36.15 -4.88 0.45
C GLU A 324 -34.72 -4.32 0.31
N GLY A 325 -33.79 -5.04 -0.35
CA GLY A 325 -32.41 -4.59 -0.48
C GLY A 325 -31.78 -4.26 0.89
N LEU A 326 -31.32 -3.02 1.10
CA LEU A 326 -30.75 -2.59 2.38
C LEU A 326 -31.77 -2.49 3.53
N SER A 327 -33.07 -2.29 3.26
CA SER A 327 -34.09 -2.11 4.31
C SER A 327 -34.45 -3.40 5.05
N GLN A 328 -33.91 -4.55 4.62
CA GLN A 328 -33.99 -5.80 5.37
C GLN A 328 -33.22 -5.79 6.71
N TYR A 329 -32.43 -4.73 6.95
CA TYR A 329 -31.64 -4.54 8.15
C TYR A 329 -32.09 -3.31 8.92
N ILE A 330 -32.10 -3.43 10.24
CA ILE A 330 -32.34 -2.33 11.17
C ILE A 330 -31.00 -1.65 11.48
N SER A 331 -30.97 -0.33 11.34
CA SER A 331 -29.88 0.47 11.86
C SER A 331 -30.00 0.61 13.37
N LEU A 332 -29.08 -0.02 14.10
CA LEU A 332 -29.05 0.09 15.57
C LEU A 332 -28.73 1.50 16.05
N ALA A 333 -28.13 2.33 15.19
CA ALA A 333 -27.78 3.70 15.50
C ALA A 333 -28.98 4.64 15.53
N SER A 334 -30.03 4.35 14.75
CA SER A 334 -31.20 5.21 14.58
C SER A 334 -32.50 4.57 15.06
N THR A 335 -32.44 3.37 15.66
CA THR A 335 -33.62 2.69 16.19
C THR A 335 -34.09 3.33 17.50
N GLU A 336 -35.40 3.51 17.67
CA GLU A 336 -35.96 3.97 18.94
C GLU A 336 -36.25 2.84 19.94
N ASP A 337 -36.09 1.58 19.52
CA ASP A 337 -36.26 0.43 20.41
C ASP A 337 -35.14 0.39 21.48
N PRO A 338 -35.46 0.54 22.77
CA PRO A 338 -34.47 0.52 23.84
C PRO A 338 -33.71 -0.81 23.94
N GLN A 339 -34.32 -1.94 23.58
CA GLN A 339 -33.66 -3.24 23.61
C GLN A 339 -32.62 -3.38 22.51
N LEU A 340 -32.90 -2.84 21.32
CA LEU A 340 -31.95 -2.80 20.21
C LEU A 340 -30.82 -1.79 20.48
N LYS A 341 -31.14 -0.61 21.03
CA LYS A 341 -30.13 0.39 21.46
C LYS A 341 -29.12 -0.20 22.47
N ARG A 342 -29.58 -1.01 23.42
CA ARG A 342 -28.70 -1.70 24.41
C ARG A 342 -27.65 -2.60 23.78
N LEU A 343 -27.86 -3.12 22.56
CA LEU A 343 -26.87 -3.93 21.86
C LEU A 343 -25.60 -3.16 21.50
N LEU A 344 -25.66 -1.82 21.44
CA LEU A 344 -24.51 -0.97 21.10
C LEU A 344 -23.68 -0.52 22.30
N HIS A 345 -24.12 -0.83 23.53
CA HIS A 345 -23.41 -0.44 24.75
C HIS A 345 -21.93 -0.84 24.69
N ASP A 346 -21.08 0.07 25.12
CA ASP A 346 -19.65 -0.19 25.24
C ASP A 346 -19.38 -1.03 26.50
N LEU A 347 -19.05 -2.31 26.31
CA LEU A 347 -18.72 -3.22 27.40
C LEU A 347 -17.24 -3.13 27.80
N TRP A 348 -16.45 -2.30 27.11
CA TRP A 348 -15.01 -2.13 27.35
C TRP A 348 -14.67 -0.83 28.08
N ASP A 349 -15.64 0.07 28.24
CA ASP A 349 -15.44 1.31 28.98
C ASP A 349 -15.33 0.99 30.47
N ASP A 350 -14.12 1.14 31.00
CA ASP A 350 -13.76 0.89 32.40
C ASP A 350 -13.91 2.15 33.29
N GLY A 351 -14.51 3.22 32.74
CA GLY A 351 -14.69 4.47 33.44
C GLY A 351 -13.45 5.36 33.46
N THR A 352 -12.37 4.99 32.76
CA THR A 352 -11.16 5.83 32.67
C THR A 352 -11.51 7.25 32.23
N ALA A 353 -10.94 8.24 32.93
CA ALA A 353 -11.14 9.65 32.61
C ALA A 353 -10.60 9.96 31.19
N PRO A 354 -11.24 10.84 30.41
CA PRO A 354 -10.73 11.19 29.11
C PRO A 354 -9.47 12.05 29.27
N SER A 355 -8.45 11.81 28.44
CA SER A 355 -7.21 12.58 28.48
C SER A 355 -7.43 14.07 28.17
N VAL A 356 -8.43 14.37 27.33
CA VAL A 356 -8.91 15.72 27.04
C VAL A 356 -10.39 15.80 27.39
N THR A 357 -10.77 16.74 28.24
CA THR A 357 -12.17 17.01 28.59
C THR A 357 -12.75 18.08 27.67
N LEU A 358 -14.01 17.91 27.28
CA LEU A 358 -14.74 18.90 26.50
C LEU A 358 -14.97 20.17 27.32
N LYS A 359 -14.76 21.35 26.71
CA LYS A 359 -14.97 22.67 27.33
C LYS A 359 -15.62 23.61 26.32
N GLU A 360 -16.54 24.44 26.78
CA GLU A 360 -17.16 25.50 25.98
C GLU A 360 -16.11 26.47 25.44
N GLY A 361 -16.20 26.80 24.15
CA GLY A 361 -15.31 27.72 23.45
C GLY A 361 -13.87 27.23 23.28
N ALA A 362 -13.58 25.93 23.53
CA ALA A 362 -12.23 25.40 23.34
C ALA A 362 -11.78 25.55 21.87
N ARG A 363 -10.49 25.81 21.65
CA ARG A 363 -9.91 25.99 20.32
C ARG A 363 -8.79 25.00 20.08
N PHE A 364 -8.81 24.37 18.91
CA PHE A 364 -7.81 23.40 18.47
C PHE A 364 -7.28 23.79 17.09
N LYS A 365 -6.03 23.41 16.78
CA LYS A 365 -5.52 23.57 15.41
C LYS A 365 -6.09 22.46 14.51
N VAL A 366 -6.06 21.22 14.99
CA VAL A 366 -6.57 20.06 14.24
C VAL A 366 -7.47 19.21 15.12
N VAL A 367 -8.72 19.01 14.68
CA VAL A 367 -9.62 18.00 15.24
C VAL A 367 -9.67 16.80 14.30
N ILE A 368 -9.37 15.61 14.80
CA ILE A 368 -9.44 14.35 14.05
C ILE A 368 -10.56 13.50 14.65
N MET A 369 -11.59 13.20 13.86
CA MET A 369 -12.68 12.30 14.26
C MET A 369 -12.30 10.85 14.00
N GLY A 370 -12.12 10.10 15.08
CA GLY A 370 -11.71 8.70 15.11
C GLY A 370 -10.32 8.54 15.72
N ALA A 371 -10.20 7.61 16.67
CA ALA A 371 -8.97 7.21 17.36
C ALA A 371 -8.55 5.76 17.01
N GLY A 372 -9.03 5.25 15.87
CA GLY A 372 -8.50 4.05 15.23
C GLY A 372 -7.24 4.33 14.41
N PHE A 373 -6.79 3.34 13.63
CA PHE A 373 -5.60 3.52 12.78
C PHE A 373 -5.70 4.68 11.81
N GLY A 374 -6.90 5.00 11.29
CA GLY A 374 -7.08 6.17 10.42
C GLY A 374 -6.66 7.47 11.11
N GLY A 375 -7.26 7.78 12.26
CA GLY A 375 -6.94 9.01 12.99
C GLY A 375 -5.51 9.03 13.54
N LEU A 376 -5.00 7.89 14.02
CA LEU A 376 -3.60 7.77 14.43
C LEU A 376 -2.63 8.03 13.27
N LEU A 377 -2.90 7.49 12.08
CA LEU A 377 -2.09 7.74 10.90
C LEU A 377 -2.11 9.22 10.51
N PHE A 378 -3.28 9.88 10.47
CA PHE A 378 -3.35 11.33 10.23
C PHE A 378 -2.53 12.12 11.24
N ALA A 379 -2.70 11.85 12.54
CA ALA A 379 -1.96 12.53 13.59
C ALA A 379 -0.44 12.34 13.42
N VAL A 380 0.02 11.09 13.25
CA VAL A 380 1.44 10.77 13.06
C VAL A 380 2.01 11.43 11.81
N ARG A 381 1.30 11.38 10.67
CA ARG A 381 1.78 11.99 9.43
C ARG A 381 1.84 13.52 9.53
N PHE A 382 0.92 14.18 10.25
CA PHE A 382 1.07 15.61 10.57
C PHE A 382 2.32 15.89 11.39
N LEU A 383 2.56 15.13 12.47
CA LEU A 383 3.74 15.32 13.32
C LEU A 383 5.05 15.11 12.54
N GLN A 384 5.10 14.11 11.66
CA GLN A 384 6.28 13.84 10.83
C GLN A 384 6.61 14.95 9.83
N THR A 385 5.69 15.85 9.51
CA THR A 385 6.02 17.03 8.68
C THR A 385 6.91 18.04 9.41
N GLY A 386 6.98 17.99 10.74
CA GLY A 386 7.64 19.00 11.58
C GLY A 386 6.87 20.32 11.72
N CYS A 387 5.69 20.46 11.08
CA CYS A 387 4.86 21.67 11.14
C CYS A 387 3.84 21.67 12.29
N PHE A 388 3.72 20.55 13.01
CA PHE A 388 2.73 20.35 14.07
C PHE A 388 3.39 19.82 15.34
N ARG A 389 2.82 20.20 16.48
CA ARG A 389 3.13 19.59 17.79
C ARG A 389 1.96 18.73 18.28
N PRO A 390 2.18 17.70 19.11
CA PRO A 390 1.09 16.86 19.64
C PRO A 390 -0.02 17.67 20.31
N GLU A 391 0.33 18.79 20.96
CA GLU A 391 -0.62 19.64 21.69
C GLU A 391 -1.58 20.41 20.79
N GLU A 392 -1.30 20.47 19.50
CA GLU A 392 -2.13 21.14 18.49
C GLU A 392 -3.21 20.20 17.92
N ILE A 393 -3.09 18.89 18.17
CA ILE A 393 -3.96 17.85 17.63
C ILE A 393 -4.85 17.31 18.75
N VAL A 394 -6.13 17.08 18.47
CA VAL A 394 -7.03 16.32 19.33
C VAL A 394 -7.74 15.23 18.53
N LEU A 395 -7.71 14.00 19.02
CA LEU A 395 -8.49 12.89 18.50
C LEU A 395 -9.80 12.80 19.27
N VAL A 396 -10.93 12.74 18.57
CA VAL A 396 -12.27 12.64 19.17
C VAL A 396 -12.87 11.30 18.78
N ASP A 397 -13.29 10.49 19.74
CA ASP A 397 -13.92 9.19 19.48
C ASP A 397 -15.05 8.90 20.48
N ALA A 398 -16.07 8.19 20.01
CA ALA A 398 -17.14 7.68 20.86
C ALA A 398 -16.65 6.51 21.74
N ALA A 399 -15.60 5.80 21.31
CA ALA A 399 -14.93 4.78 22.11
C ALA A 399 -14.26 5.38 23.36
N ALA A 400 -14.11 4.57 24.41
CA ALA A 400 -13.33 4.93 25.59
C ALA A 400 -11.82 4.64 25.47
N GLY A 401 -11.31 4.43 24.25
CA GLY A 401 -9.90 4.19 24.02
C GLY A 401 -9.48 4.06 22.55
N PHE A 402 -8.17 3.95 22.32
CA PHE A 402 -7.59 3.79 20.99
C PHE A 402 -7.90 2.43 20.36
N GLY A 403 -7.98 2.41 19.03
CA GLY A 403 -7.99 1.19 18.22
C GLY A 403 -9.15 1.10 17.23
N GLY A 404 -10.20 1.93 17.39
CA GLY A 404 -11.35 1.95 16.48
C GLY A 404 -11.97 0.55 16.35
N THR A 405 -11.93 -0.05 15.16
CA THR A 405 -12.36 -1.45 14.95
C THR A 405 -11.80 -2.42 16.00
N TRP A 406 -10.53 -2.27 16.37
CA TRP A 406 -9.82 -3.14 17.32
C TRP A 406 -10.07 -2.77 18.78
N TYR A 407 -10.66 -1.61 19.05
CA TYR A 407 -11.22 -1.28 20.36
C TYR A 407 -12.56 -2.00 20.54
N TRP A 408 -13.44 -1.89 19.55
CA TRP A 408 -14.82 -2.40 19.63
C TRP A 408 -14.91 -3.93 19.54
N ASN A 409 -14.23 -4.52 18.57
CA ASN A 409 -14.27 -5.95 18.32
C ASN A 409 -13.22 -6.64 19.19
N ARG A 410 -13.67 -7.47 20.13
CA ARG A 410 -12.79 -8.31 20.97
C ARG A 410 -13.37 -9.71 21.19
N TYR A 411 -14.04 -10.24 20.17
CA TYR A 411 -14.60 -11.60 20.19
C TYR A 411 -13.47 -12.66 20.13
N PRO A 412 -13.72 -13.89 20.62
CA PRO A 412 -12.72 -14.95 20.64
C PRO A 412 -12.31 -15.34 19.21
N GLY A 413 -11.02 -15.59 19.00
CA GLY A 413 -10.47 -15.94 17.68
C GLY A 413 -10.27 -14.75 16.73
N LEU A 414 -10.55 -13.51 17.17
CA LEU A 414 -10.37 -12.31 16.35
C LEU A 414 -8.91 -12.17 15.87
N MET A 415 -8.72 -12.11 14.55
CA MET A 415 -7.43 -11.90 13.91
C MET A 415 -7.57 -11.02 12.64
N CYS A 416 -6.51 -10.31 12.26
CA CYS A 416 -6.45 -9.71 10.92
C CYS A 416 -6.38 -10.80 9.84
N ASP A 417 -7.06 -10.58 8.72
CA ASP A 417 -7.08 -11.54 7.61
C ASP A 417 -5.99 -11.28 6.55
N ILE A 418 -5.30 -10.14 6.66
CA ILE A 418 -4.11 -9.75 5.92
C ILE A 418 -2.89 -10.05 6.79
N GLU A 419 -1.75 -10.37 6.16
CA GLU A 419 -0.49 -10.52 6.87
C GLU A 419 -0.18 -9.30 7.76
N SER A 420 0.15 -9.54 9.02
CA SER A 420 0.37 -8.52 10.06
C SER A 420 1.48 -7.54 9.67
N TYR A 421 2.48 -8.00 8.91
CA TYR A 421 3.62 -7.21 8.43
C TYR A 421 3.19 -6.11 7.44
N LEU A 422 2.03 -6.28 6.79
CA LEU A 422 1.41 -5.32 5.89
C LEU A 422 0.29 -4.53 6.58
N TYR A 423 -0.48 -5.22 7.42
CA TYR A 423 -1.69 -4.66 7.99
C TYR A 423 -1.42 -3.68 9.12
N LEU A 424 -0.49 -3.99 10.04
CA LEU A 424 -0.14 -3.11 11.14
C LEU A 424 0.64 -1.90 10.60
N PRO A 425 0.14 -0.67 10.77
CA PRO A 425 0.84 0.50 10.25
C PRO A 425 2.08 0.84 11.08
N LEU A 426 3.05 1.53 10.50
CA LEU A 426 4.18 2.11 11.24
C LEU A 426 5.09 1.08 11.95
N LEU A 427 5.20 -0.15 11.42
CA LEU A 427 6.06 -1.18 12.03
C LEU A 427 7.53 -0.79 12.00
N GLU A 428 7.97 -0.16 10.90
CA GLU A 428 9.34 0.31 10.75
C GLU A 428 9.66 1.42 11.75
N GLU A 429 8.79 2.42 11.87
CA GLU A 429 8.97 3.56 12.76
C GLU A 429 8.88 3.17 14.24
N THR A 430 7.98 2.25 14.60
CA THR A 430 7.82 1.80 16.00
C THR A 430 8.82 0.71 16.40
N GLY A 431 9.52 0.10 15.45
CA GLY A 431 10.40 -1.06 15.69
C GLY A 431 9.66 -2.31 16.17
N TYR A 432 8.32 -2.35 16.09
CA TYR A 432 7.54 -3.48 16.56
C TYR A 432 7.64 -4.66 15.60
N ILE A 433 7.88 -5.85 16.14
CA ILE A 433 7.86 -7.10 15.39
C ILE A 433 6.57 -7.84 15.73
N PRO A 434 5.64 -8.01 14.78
CA PRO A 434 4.42 -8.79 15.02
C PRO A 434 4.76 -10.23 15.41
N LYS A 435 3.99 -10.82 16.34
CA LYS A 435 4.28 -12.16 16.87
C LYS A 435 3.98 -13.29 15.90
N GLN A 436 2.99 -13.08 15.03
CA GLN A 436 2.47 -14.07 14.10
C GLN A 436 2.21 -13.45 12.72
N LYS A 437 2.17 -14.30 11.69
CA LYS A 437 1.84 -13.90 10.31
C LYS A 437 0.48 -13.20 10.26
N TYR A 438 -0.49 -13.63 11.05
CA TYR A 438 -1.76 -12.93 11.22
C TYR A 438 -1.92 -12.53 12.70
N ALA A 439 -1.95 -11.24 13.00
CA ALA A 439 -1.97 -10.75 14.37
C ALA A 439 -3.36 -10.92 15.00
N SER A 440 -3.39 -11.24 16.30
CA SER A 440 -4.62 -11.26 17.10
C SER A 440 -5.21 -9.86 17.27
N GLY A 441 -6.52 -9.75 17.47
CA GLY A 441 -7.18 -8.46 17.67
C GLY A 441 -6.59 -7.66 18.84
N GLU A 442 -6.19 -8.35 19.90
CA GLU A 442 -5.60 -7.74 21.08
C GLU A 442 -4.16 -7.25 20.85
N GLU A 443 -3.36 -8.00 20.09
CA GLU A 443 -2.05 -7.53 19.62
C GLU A 443 -2.19 -6.24 18.78
N ILE A 444 -3.18 -6.21 17.89
CA ILE A 444 -3.44 -5.07 17.01
C ILE A 444 -3.91 -3.85 17.82
N ARG A 445 -4.79 -4.05 18.80
CA ARG A 445 -5.24 -2.99 19.72
C ARG A 445 -4.08 -2.42 20.54
N LYS A 446 -3.24 -3.29 21.11
CA LYS A 446 -2.01 -2.89 21.81
C LYS A 446 -1.04 -2.15 20.88
N HIS A 447 -1.04 -2.47 19.58
CA HIS A 447 -0.26 -1.73 18.60
C HIS A 447 -0.80 -0.31 18.33
N ALA A 448 -2.13 -0.10 18.32
CA ALA A 448 -2.69 1.25 18.29
C ALA A 448 -2.26 2.10 19.49
N GLN A 449 -2.25 1.51 20.69
CA GLN A 449 -1.73 2.16 21.91
C GLN A 449 -0.22 2.46 21.81
N ARG A 450 0.57 1.53 21.25
CA ARG A 450 2.00 1.73 21.00
C ARG A 450 2.26 2.92 20.08
N ILE A 451 1.48 3.06 19.01
CA ILE A 451 1.57 4.23 18.12
C ILE A 451 1.22 5.49 18.90
N ALA A 452 0.12 5.50 19.66
CA ALA A 452 -0.25 6.67 20.45
C ALA A 452 0.88 7.11 21.41
N ALA A 453 1.50 6.15 22.11
CA ALA A 453 2.62 6.42 23.02
C ALA A 453 3.88 6.91 22.28
N HIS A 454 4.26 6.26 21.18
CA HIS A 454 5.48 6.58 20.43
C HIS A 454 5.50 8.03 19.91
N TRP A 455 4.33 8.62 19.62
CA TRP A 455 4.18 10.02 19.18
C TRP A 455 3.56 10.95 20.23
N SER A 456 3.50 10.54 21.50
CA SER A 456 2.96 11.36 22.61
C SER A 456 1.50 11.82 22.39
N LEU A 457 0.69 10.97 21.76
CA LEU A 457 -0.74 11.20 21.48
C LEU A 457 -1.66 10.62 22.56
N GLU A 458 -1.14 9.84 23.51
CA GLU A 458 -1.91 9.21 24.59
C GLU A 458 -2.71 10.23 25.44
N HIS A 459 -2.20 11.45 25.55
CA HIS A 459 -2.86 12.55 26.25
C HIS A 459 -3.68 13.47 25.35
N ARG A 460 -3.85 13.10 24.07
CA ARG A 460 -4.45 13.95 23.03
C ARG A 460 -5.78 13.40 22.51
N ALA A 461 -6.42 12.54 23.27
CA ALA A 461 -7.70 11.94 22.91
C ALA A 461 -8.85 12.36 23.84
N MET A 462 -9.99 12.65 23.23
CA MET A 462 -11.26 12.99 23.87
C MET A 462 -12.21 11.81 23.69
N TRP A 463 -12.31 10.98 24.72
CA TRP A 463 -13.14 9.78 24.76
C TRP A 463 -14.61 10.09 25.02
N ARG A 464 -15.46 9.12 24.67
CA ARG A 464 -16.93 9.17 24.87
C ARG A 464 -17.52 10.45 24.27
N THR A 465 -16.94 10.95 23.20
CA THR A 465 -17.37 12.22 22.61
C THR A 465 -17.86 11.99 21.20
N GLN A 466 -19.07 12.48 20.96
CA GLN A 466 -19.66 12.56 19.63
C GLN A 466 -19.57 14.00 19.12
N VAL A 467 -19.14 14.16 17.87
CA VAL A 467 -19.33 15.42 17.14
C VAL A 467 -20.67 15.33 16.45
N ASN A 468 -21.57 16.26 16.74
CA ASN A 468 -22.94 16.27 16.22
C ASN A 468 -23.02 17.07 14.91
N GLN A 469 -22.34 18.22 14.87
CA GLN A 469 -22.38 19.15 13.76
C GLN A 469 -21.03 19.86 13.57
N CYS A 470 -20.67 20.13 12.31
CA CYS A 470 -19.56 21.01 11.92
C CYS A 470 -20.08 22.09 10.99
N SER A 471 -19.80 23.36 11.30
CA SER A 471 -20.21 24.52 10.51
C SER A 471 -19.01 25.41 10.22
N TRP A 472 -18.77 25.74 8.96
CA TRP A 472 -17.68 26.62 8.54
C TRP A 472 -18.03 28.09 8.74
N SER A 473 -17.07 28.90 9.20
CA SER A 473 -17.15 30.36 9.25
C SER A 473 -16.18 31.00 8.27
N ASP A 474 -16.71 31.69 7.26
CA ASP A 474 -15.91 32.45 6.30
C ASP A 474 -15.22 33.67 6.94
N GLU A 475 -15.86 34.31 7.93
CA GLU A 475 -15.33 35.47 8.65
C GLU A 475 -14.14 35.09 9.54
N ALA A 476 -14.25 33.97 10.26
CA ALA A 476 -13.22 33.53 11.21
C ALA A 476 -12.19 32.57 10.59
N ALA A 477 -12.45 32.08 9.37
CA ALA A 477 -11.67 31.06 8.68
C ALA A 477 -11.38 29.82 9.55
N GLU A 478 -12.42 29.33 10.22
CA GLU A 478 -12.37 28.16 11.09
C GLU A 478 -13.70 27.40 11.09
N TRP A 479 -13.63 26.15 11.56
CA TRP A 479 -14.78 25.31 11.83
C TRP A 479 -15.29 25.53 13.24
N THR A 480 -16.60 25.64 13.40
CA THR A 480 -17.32 25.54 14.67
C THR A 480 -17.92 24.13 14.76
N LEU A 481 -17.66 23.43 15.87
CA LEU A 481 -18.10 22.05 16.10
C LEU A 481 -18.97 21.98 17.34
N GLU A 482 -20.14 21.38 17.20
CA GLU A 482 -21.02 21.03 18.33
C GLU A 482 -20.70 19.61 18.77
N MET A 483 -20.28 19.45 20.03
CA MET A 483 -19.85 18.17 20.58
C MET A 483 -20.63 17.81 21.83
N THR A 484 -20.87 16.51 22.04
CA THR A 484 -21.41 15.97 23.28
C THR A 484 -20.46 14.94 23.86
N GLN A 485 -19.98 15.18 25.07
CA GLN A 485 -19.19 14.23 25.84
C GLN A 485 -20.10 13.51 26.84
N PHE A 486 -20.15 12.18 26.72
CA PHE A 486 -20.92 11.33 27.62
C PHE A 486 -20.10 10.97 28.87
N PRO A 487 -20.75 10.87 30.03
CA PRO A 487 -20.09 10.45 31.26
C PRO A 487 -19.61 8.99 31.16
N PRO A 488 -18.60 8.60 31.95
CA PRO A 488 -18.26 7.18 32.12
C PRO A 488 -19.49 6.34 32.55
N PRO A 489 -19.51 5.03 32.25
CA PRO A 489 -20.46 4.13 32.85
C PRO A 489 -20.33 4.16 34.36
N LEU A 490 -21.46 4.13 35.06
CA LEU A 490 -21.47 4.04 36.52
C LEU A 490 -21.39 2.58 36.96
N HIS A 491 -20.59 2.32 37.99
CA HIS A 491 -20.66 1.10 38.77
C HIS A 491 -21.40 1.40 40.09
N GLY A 492 -22.55 0.74 40.31
CA GLY A 492 -23.35 0.90 41.54
C GLY A 492 -24.47 1.97 41.45
N ASP A 493 -25.02 2.33 42.61
CA ASP A 493 -26.27 3.11 42.78
C ASP A 493 -26.04 4.65 42.76
N ALA A 494 -25.02 5.12 42.03
CA ALA A 494 -24.74 6.54 41.88
C ALA A 494 -25.68 7.19 40.83
N THR A 495 -25.97 8.48 40.96
CA THR A 495 -26.71 9.23 39.94
C THR A 495 -25.81 9.50 38.73
N LYS A 496 -26.26 9.10 37.53
CA LYS A 496 -25.50 9.31 36.29
C LYS A 496 -25.44 10.80 35.99
N PRO A 497 -24.25 11.42 35.86
CA PRO A 497 -24.18 12.81 35.42
C PRO A 497 -24.79 12.93 34.01
N ASP A 498 -25.40 14.07 33.70
CA ASP A 498 -25.91 14.32 32.36
C ASP A 498 -24.76 14.45 31.34
N PRO A 499 -24.96 14.08 30.07
CA PRO A 499 -24.00 14.38 29.01
C PRO A 499 -23.73 15.89 28.92
N PHE A 500 -22.47 16.26 28.73
CA PHE A 500 -22.07 17.66 28.57
C PHE A 500 -21.93 18.00 27.09
N SER A 501 -22.72 18.97 26.62
CA SER A 501 -22.60 19.49 25.26
C SER A 501 -21.91 20.84 25.25
N ALA A 502 -21.05 21.07 24.26
CA ALA A 502 -20.31 22.31 24.11
C ALA A 502 -20.00 22.65 22.65
N THR A 503 -19.78 23.94 22.40
CA THR A 503 -19.27 24.46 21.13
C THR A 503 -17.75 24.58 21.20
N VAL A 504 -17.04 24.09 20.19
CA VAL A 504 -15.57 24.21 20.07
C VAL A 504 -15.18 24.68 18.67
N HIS A 505 -13.95 25.16 18.50
CA HIS A 505 -13.44 25.69 17.24
C HIS A 505 -12.19 24.95 16.76
N ALA A 506 -12.03 24.79 15.45
CA ALA A 506 -10.90 24.12 14.83
C ALA A 506 -10.44 24.77 13.52
N ASP A 507 -9.13 24.93 13.31
CA ASP A 507 -8.61 25.40 12.01
C ASP A 507 -8.81 24.34 10.93
N PHE A 508 -8.51 23.08 11.25
CA PHE A 508 -8.64 21.92 10.37
C PHE A 508 -9.46 20.81 11.02
N VAL A 509 -10.31 20.16 10.21
CA VAL A 509 -11.14 19.02 10.65
C VAL A 509 -10.88 17.82 9.75
N ILE A 510 -10.57 16.67 10.36
CA ILE A 510 -10.28 15.43 9.64
C ILE A 510 -11.31 14.37 9.98
N LEU A 511 -12.04 13.85 8.98
CA LEU A 511 -12.98 12.75 9.16
C LEU A 511 -12.29 11.40 8.90
N ALA A 512 -12.11 10.59 9.95
CA ALA A 512 -11.55 9.24 9.85
C ALA A 512 -12.42 8.17 10.54
N PRO A 513 -13.74 8.07 10.22
CA PRO A 513 -14.69 7.24 10.96
C PRO A 513 -14.56 5.72 10.71
N GLY A 514 -13.78 5.31 9.71
CA GLY A 514 -13.69 3.94 9.23
C GLY A 514 -14.95 3.46 8.48
N PRO A 515 -14.83 2.43 7.61
CA PRO A 515 -15.94 1.99 6.74
C PRO A 515 -16.93 1.02 7.39
N LEU A 516 -16.58 0.41 8.53
CA LEU A 516 -17.37 -0.65 9.20
C LEU A 516 -17.61 -0.27 10.67
N ASN A 517 -18.40 0.77 10.90
CA ASN A 517 -18.60 1.37 12.23
C ASN A 517 -20.08 1.37 12.70
N ARG A 518 -21.02 0.81 11.92
CA ARG A 518 -22.43 0.67 12.31
C ARG A 518 -22.85 -0.79 12.28
N PRO A 519 -22.83 -1.50 13.42
CA PRO A 519 -23.34 -2.85 13.47
C PRO A 519 -24.80 -2.88 13.03
N LYS A 520 -25.17 -3.87 12.22
CA LYS A 520 -26.54 -4.07 11.75
C LYS A 520 -27.11 -5.38 12.26
N VAL A 521 -28.43 -5.42 12.39
CA VAL A 521 -29.19 -6.63 12.68
C VAL A 521 -30.32 -6.75 11.66
N SER A 522 -30.76 -7.96 11.36
CA SER A 522 -32.00 -8.14 10.59
C SER A 522 -33.21 -7.83 11.44
N ASP A 523 -34.30 -7.44 10.80
CA ASP A 523 -35.60 -7.29 11.45
C ASP A 523 -36.18 -8.69 11.73
N PHE A 524 -35.89 -9.23 12.91
CA PHE A 524 -36.42 -10.51 13.35
C PHE A 524 -37.72 -10.29 14.11
N SER A 525 -38.79 -10.94 13.66
CA SER A 525 -39.99 -11.05 14.48
C SER A 525 -39.66 -11.73 15.81
N GLY A 526 -40.27 -11.24 16.89
CA GLY A 526 -40.09 -11.78 18.23
C GLY A 526 -38.72 -11.52 18.87
N PHE A 527 -37.87 -10.65 18.28
CA PHE A 527 -36.57 -10.28 18.86
C PHE A 527 -36.72 -9.98 20.35
N GLY A 528 -37.59 -9.06 20.76
CA GLY A 528 -37.72 -8.68 22.16
C GLY A 528 -38.29 -9.72 23.13
N SER A 529 -38.71 -10.90 22.65
CA SER A 529 -39.25 -11.97 23.48
C SER A 529 -38.20 -12.98 23.98
N PHE A 530 -37.00 -12.98 23.39
CA PHE A 530 -35.94 -13.94 23.72
C PHE A 530 -35.47 -13.79 25.17
N GLN A 531 -35.55 -14.89 25.94
CA GLN A 531 -35.22 -14.91 27.37
C GLN A 531 -33.74 -15.25 27.65
N GLY A 532 -33.03 -15.81 26.67
CA GLY A 532 -31.61 -16.14 26.78
C GLY A 532 -30.70 -14.90 26.65
N SER A 533 -29.40 -15.13 26.80
CA SER A 533 -28.40 -14.06 26.61
C SER A 533 -28.17 -13.81 25.13
N ARG A 534 -28.14 -12.54 24.71
CA ARG A 534 -27.86 -12.17 23.32
C ARG A 534 -26.98 -10.93 23.22
N PHE A 535 -26.12 -10.90 22.22
CA PHE A 535 -25.25 -9.75 21.96
C PHE A 535 -24.68 -9.79 20.54
N LEU A 536 -24.19 -8.63 20.09
CA LEU A 536 -23.47 -8.51 18.83
C LEU A 536 -22.07 -9.11 18.98
N ALA A 537 -21.58 -9.77 17.94
CA ALA A 537 -20.17 -10.18 17.91
C ALA A 537 -19.21 -8.98 18.08
N SER A 538 -19.60 -7.80 17.63
CA SER A 538 -18.85 -6.54 17.76
C SER A 538 -18.97 -5.85 19.12
N ARG A 539 -19.77 -6.41 20.04
CA ARG A 539 -19.93 -6.01 21.45
C ARG A 539 -19.96 -7.27 22.30
N TRP A 540 -18.87 -8.03 22.21
CA TRP A 540 -18.76 -9.35 22.82
C TRP A 540 -18.90 -9.28 24.34
N ASN A 541 -19.75 -10.13 24.91
CA ASN A 541 -19.99 -10.14 26.35
C ASN A 541 -19.26 -11.34 27.02
N TYR A 542 -18.13 -11.07 27.65
CA TYR A 542 -17.37 -12.07 28.41
C TYR A 542 -18.01 -12.42 29.77
N ASP A 543 -18.91 -11.60 30.32
CA ASP A 543 -19.66 -11.97 31.52
C ASP A 543 -20.61 -13.13 31.25
N VAL A 544 -21.14 -13.21 30.03
CA VAL A 544 -21.98 -14.33 29.56
C VAL A 544 -21.13 -15.53 29.17
N THR A 545 -20.03 -15.32 28.44
CA THR A 545 -19.31 -16.41 27.76
C THR A 545 -18.15 -16.97 28.58
N GLY A 546 -17.61 -16.22 29.54
CA GLY A 546 -16.37 -16.57 30.24
C GLY A 546 -15.13 -16.24 29.40
N GLY A 547 -14.00 -16.01 30.06
CA GLY A 547 -12.75 -15.62 29.40
C GLY A 547 -12.57 -14.11 29.30
N SER A 548 -11.62 -13.69 28.47
CA SER A 548 -11.29 -12.28 28.21
C SER A 548 -10.63 -12.14 26.83
N PRO A 549 -10.45 -10.90 26.30
CA PRO A 549 -9.75 -10.70 25.03
C PRO A 549 -8.32 -11.28 24.99
N ASP A 550 -7.60 -11.26 26.11
CA ASP A 550 -6.22 -11.79 26.24
C ASP A 550 -6.20 -13.31 26.52
N ALA A 551 -7.29 -13.86 27.06
CA ALA A 551 -7.44 -15.28 27.39
C ALA A 551 -8.87 -15.75 27.07
N PRO A 552 -9.18 -16.05 25.79
CA PRO A 552 -10.54 -16.29 25.31
C PRO A 552 -11.05 -17.71 25.62
N VAL A 553 -10.91 -18.16 26.88
CA VAL A 553 -11.44 -19.45 27.34
C VAL A 553 -12.89 -19.29 27.74
N LEU A 554 -13.81 -19.79 26.92
CA LEU A 554 -15.26 -19.56 27.04
C LEU A 554 -15.96 -20.50 28.06
N SER A 555 -15.42 -20.57 29.27
CA SER A 555 -15.82 -21.55 30.30
C SER A 555 -17.29 -21.49 30.72
N LYS A 556 -17.96 -20.33 30.61
CA LYS A 556 -19.38 -20.20 30.96
C LYS A 556 -20.32 -20.75 29.89
N LEU A 557 -19.80 -21.16 28.74
CA LEU A 557 -20.56 -21.83 27.69
C LEU A 557 -20.64 -23.35 27.90
N GLU A 558 -19.90 -23.92 28.84
CA GLU A 558 -20.03 -25.33 29.21
C GLU A 558 -21.48 -25.65 29.59
N GLY A 559 -22.04 -26.72 29.01
CA GLY A 559 -23.45 -27.09 29.23
C GLY A 559 -24.48 -26.16 28.56
N LYS A 560 -24.07 -25.19 27.73
CA LYS A 560 -24.99 -24.27 27.03
C LYS A 560 -25.22 -24.67 25.57
N ARG A 561 -26.44 -24.44 25.10
CA ARG A 561 -26.82 -24.43 23.69
C ARG A 561 -26.58 -23.04 23.13
N VAL A 562 -25.72 -22.93 22.12
CA VAL A 562 -25.30 -21.65 21.57
C VAL A 562 -25.74 -21.55 20.11
N GLY A 563 -26.36 -20.43 19.74
CA GLY A 563 -26.70 -20.10 18.37
C GLY A 563 -25.82 -18.96 17.86
N ILE A 564 -25.37 -19.03 16.61
CA ILE A 564 -24.70 -17.92 15.93
C ILE A 564 -25.33 -17.65 14.57
N ILE A 565 -25.76 -16.40 14.33
CA ILE A 565 -26.35 -15.97 13.07
C ILE A 565 -25.32 -15.22 12.25
N GLY A 566 -24.93 -15.79 11.11
CA GLY A 566 -24.02 -15.17 10.15
C GLY A 566 -22.71 -15.92 9.99
N THR A 567 -22.32 -16.12 8.73
CA THR A 567 -21.15 -16.89 8.29
C THR A 567 -20.16 -16.03 7.50
N GLY A 568 -20.15 -14.71 7.75
CA GLY A 568 -19.08 -13.82 7.27
C GLY A 568 -17.79 -14.02 8.08
N ALA A 569 -16.73 -13.25 7.78
CA ALA A 569 -15.41 -13.41 8.41
C ALA A 569 -15.45 -13.50 9.95
N THR A 570 -16.32 -12.71 10.60
CA THR A 570 -16.56 -12.77 12.04
C THR A 570 -17.10 -14.13 12.50
N GLY A 571 -18.13 -14.67 11.84
CA GLY A 571 -18.65 -16.00 12.15
C GLY A 571 -17.61 -17.09 11.90
N ILE A 572 -16.83 -16.98 10.81
CA ILE A 572 -15.75 -17.93 10.49
C ILE A 572 -14.70 -18.01 11.61
N GLN A 573 -14.36 -16.89 12.25
CA GLN A 573 -13.39 -16.86 13.36
C GLN A 573 -13.99 -17.29 14.70
N ILE A 574 -15.28 -17.02 14.95
CA ILE A 574 -15.93 -17.32 16.23
C ILE A 574 -16.36 -18.78 16.36
N VAL A 575 -16.87 -19.39 15.27
CA VAL A 575 -17.45 -20.74 15.30
C VAL A 575 -16.51 -21.79 15.90
N PRO A 576 -15.21 -21.85 15.53
CA PRO A 576 -14.27 -22.80 16.13
C PRO A 576 -14.08 -22.57 17.63
N GLU A 577 -14.11 -21.33 18.10
CA GLU A 577 -13.94 -21.01 19.52
C GLU A 577 -15.17 -21.39 20.36
N LEU A 578 -16.37 -21.21 19.80
CA LEU A 578 -17.61 -21.67 20.44
C LEU A 578 -17.66 -23.18 20.57
N ALA A 579 -17.32 -23.89 19.49
CA ALA A 579 -17.39 -25.35 19.43
C ALA A 579 -16.50 -26.05 20.46
N LYS A 580 -15.39 -25.40 20.89
CA LYS A 580 -14.49 -25.93 21.93
C LYS A 580 -15.13 -26.03 23.31
N SER A 581 -16.16 -25.23 23.60
CA SER A 581 -16.67 -25.06 24.98
C SER A 581 -18.16 -25.36 25.14
N CYS A 582 -19.00 -25.11 24.13
CA CYS A 582 -20.45 -25.27 24.28
C CYS A 582 -20.92 -26.73 24.20
N GLN A 583 -22.07 -27.03 24.81
CA GLN A 583 -22.71 -28.35 24.72
C GLN A 583 -23.27 -28.63 23.33
N GLN A 584 -23.82 -27.60 22.69
CA GLN A 584 -24.42 -27.68 21.36
C GLN A 584 -24.19 -26.34 20.65
N LEU A 585 -23.79 -26.38 19.38
CA LEU A 585 -23.63 -25.20 18.53
C LEU A 585 -24.57 -25.28 17.32
N TYR A 586 -25.36 -24.24 17.10
CA TYR A 586 -26.14 -24.05 15.88
C TYR A 586 -25.58 -22.87 15.08
N VAL A 587 -25.16 -23.14 13.85
CA VAL A 587 -24.62 -22.12 12.94
C VAL A 587 -25.65 -21.81 11.86
N PHE A 588 -26.32 -20.66 11.98
CA PHE A 588 -27.38 -20.25 11.04
C PHE A 588 -26.77 -19.56 9.83
N GLN A 589 -26.83 -20.24 8.69
CA GLN A 589 -26.19 -19.81 7.44
C GLN A 589 -27.24 -19.38 6.41
N ARG A 590 -27.08 -18.16 5.89
CA ARG A 590 -27.82 -17.70 4.69
C ARG A 590 -27.02 -17.87 3.40
N THR A 591 -25.72 -17.64 3.47
CA THR A 591 -24.84 -17.79 2.31
C THR A 591 -23.47 -18.24 2.80
N PRO A 592 -22.93 -19.37 2.32
CA PRO A 592 -21.60 -19.82 2.71
C PRO A 592 -20.51 -18.82 2.27
N ALA A 593 -19.46 -18.70 3.07
CA ALA A 593 -18.25 -17.98 2.70
C ALA A 593 -17.32 -18.87 1.85
N GLN A 594 -16.55 -18.27 0.96
CA GLN A 594 -15.38 -18.93 0.40
C GLN A 594 -14.27 -18.99 1.46
N VAL A 595 -13.96 -20.18 1.98
CA VAL A 595 -12.99 -20.38 3.07
C VAL A 595 -11.70 -21.03 2.54
N GLY A 596 -10.66 -20.21 2.35
CA GLY A 596 -9.32 -20.66 1.99
C GLY A 596 -8.46 -21.07 3.18
N VAL A 597 -7.24 -21.52 2.89
CA VAL A 597 -6.20 -21.84 3.89
C VAL A 597 -5.70 -20.55 4.54
N ARG A 598 -5.61 -20.55 5.88
CA ARG A 598 -4.99 -19.46 6.64
C ARG A 598 -3.48 -19.67 6.75
N ALA A 599 -3.04 -20.88 7.08
CA ALA A 599 -1.63 -21.21 7.33
C ALA A 599 -0.98 -20.24 8.34
N GLN A 600 -1.62 -20.09 9.50
CA GLN A 600 -1.09 -19.26 10.59
C GLN A 600 0.27 -19.80 11.05
N ARG A 601 1.20 -18.89 11.35
CA ARG A 601 2.54 -19.22 11.84
C ARG A 601 3.09 -18.11 12.73
N SER A 602 3.96 -18.46 13.66
CA SER A 602 4.77 -17.49 14.39
C SER A 602 5.74 -16.78 13.45
N THR A 603 6.06 -15.53 13.77
CA THR A 603 7.11 -14.79 13.07
C THR A 603 8.46 -15.41 13.39
N ASP A 604 9.15 -15.87 12.35
CA ASP A 604 10.53 -16.33 12.47
C ASP A 604 11.48 -15.12 12.43
N LEU A 605 12.34 -14.98 13.45
CA LEU A 605 13.20 -13.80 13.58
C LEU A 605 14.30 -13.76 12.52
N GLU A 606 14.79 -14.92 12.08
CA GLU A 606 15.79 -15.00 11.03
C GLU A 606 15.20 -14.57 9.68
N GLU A 607 14.01 -15.09 9.33
CA GLU A 607 13.24 -14.66 8.17
C GLU A 607 12.88 -13.17 8.25
N TRP A 608 12.44 -12.70 9.42
CA TRP A 608 12.09 -11.30 9.63
C TRP A 608 13.25 -10.38 9.25
N THR A 609 14.44 -10.59 9.82
CA THR A 609 15.61 -9.74 9.56
C THR A 609 16.16 -9.91 8.15
N LYS A 610 16.14 -11.13 7.58
CA LYS A 610 16.77 -11.41 6.27
C LYS A 610 15.84 -11.18 5.07
N LYS A 611 14.53 -11.25 5.24
CA LYS A 611 13.56 -11.25 4.12
C LYS A 611 12.39 -10.28 4.29
N VAL A 612 12.06 -9.84 5.50
CA VAL A 612 10.95 -8.92 5.75
C VAL A 612 11.48 -7.49 5.96
N ALA A 613 12.09 -7.23 7.11
CA ALA A 613 12.64 -5.93 7.49
C ALA A 613 14.07 -5.73 6.95
N THR A 614 14.21 -5.75 5.63
CA THR A 614 15.51 -5.78 4.91
C THR A 614 16.19 -4.41 4.77
N GLY A 615 15.53 -3.32 5.17
CA GLY A 615 16.05 -1.96 5.11
C GLY A 615 14.94 -0.91 5.13
N PRO A 616 15.29 0.38 5.01
CA PRO A 616 14.30 1.45 5.04
C PRO A 616 13.24 1.33 3.94
N GLY A 617 11.98 1.54 4.29
CA GLY A 617 10.85 1.45 3.36
C GLY A 617 10.41 0.03 3.01
N TRP A 618 10.90 -1.00 3.70
CA TRP A 618 10.57 -2.40 3.43
C TRP A 618 9.07 -2.67 3.46
N GLN A 619 8.34 -2.01 4.36
CA GLN A 619 6.90 -2.24 4.53
C GLN A 619 6.13 -1.78 3.29
N MET A 620 6.50 -0.63 2.73
CA MET A 620 5.91 -0.11 1.49
C MET A 620 6.30 -0.97 0.28
N ALA A 621 7.55 -1.42 0.20
CA ALA A 621 7.99 -2.33 -0.87
C ALA A 621 7.19 -3.65 -0.85
N ARG A 622 7.00 -4.22 0.34
CA ARG A 622 6.19 -5.44 0.56
C ARG A 622 4.72 -5.20 0.20
N PHE A 623 4.18 -4.03 0.54
CA PHE A 623 2.81 -3.67 0.17
C PHE A 623 2.62 -3.54 -1.34
N ARG A 624 3.51 -2.82 -2.03
CA ARG A 624 3.48 -2.69 -3.50
C ARG A 624 3.60 -4.05 -4.19
N ASN A 625 4.44 -4.94 -3.66
CA ASN A 625 4.55 -6.33 -4.11
C ASN A 625 3.21 -7.08 -3.99
N PHE A 626 2.58 -7.03 -2.81
CA PHE A 626 1.27 -7.66 -2.58
C PHE A 626 0.18 -7.12 -3.53
N VAL A 627 0.15 -5.80 -3.75
CA VAL A 627 -0.76 -5.17 -4.74
C VAL A 627 -0.54 -5.76 -6.13
N SER A 628 0.70 -5.93 -6.57
CA SER A 628 0.99 -6.46 -7.90
C SER A 628 0.43 -7.85 -8.16
N PHE A 629 0.38 -8.74 -7.16
CA PHE A 629 -0.22 -10.08 -7.32
C PHE A 629 -1.74 -10.05 -7.36
N THR A 630 -2.36 -9.25 -6.48
CA THR A 630 -3.84 -9.23 -6.36
C THR A 630 -4.53 -8.38 -7.43
N CYS A 631 -3.83 -7.39 -8.00
CA CYS A 631 -4.27 -6.61 -9.16
C CYS A 631 -3.74 -7.17 -10.50
N ASP A 632 -3.05 -8.32 -10.48
CA ASP A 632 -2.53 -9.01 -11.66
C ASP A 632 -1.64 -8.14 -12.59
N THR A 633 -0.73 -7.36 -12.00
CA THR A 633 0.24 -6.53 -12.74
C THR A 633 1.08 -7.38 -13.71
N GLN A 634 1.28 -6.89 -14.93
CA GLN A 634 2.03 -7.58 -15.98
C GLN A 634 3.30 -6.81 -16.40
N PRO A 635 4.49 -7.44 -16.43
CA PRO A 635 4.77 -8.76 -15.88
C PRO A 635 4.69 -8.76 -14.34
N PRO A 636 4.34 -9.90 -13.70
CA PRO A 636 4.31 -9.98 -12.25
C PRO A 636 5.73 -9.89 -11.67
N PRO A 637 5.90 -9.41 -10.42
CA PRO A 637 7.16 -9.51 -9.71
C PRO A 637 7.64 -10.98 -9.64
N GLN A 638 8.95 -11.20 -9.69
CA GLN A 638 9.52 -12.55 -9.64
C GLN A 638 9.25 -13.28 -8.32
N VAL A 639 9.15 -12.52 -7.22
CA VAL A 639 8.97 -13.05 -5.88
C VAL A 639 7.63 -12.56 -5.33
N ASP A 640 6.78 -13.50 -4.92
CA ASP A 640 5.65 -13.22 -4.04
C ASP A 640 6.14 -13.17 -2.60
N MET A 641 6.25 -11.96 -2.06
CA MET A 641 6.81 -11.74 -0.73
C MET A 641 5.88 -12.26 0.38
N VAL A 642 4.57 -12.31 0.14
CA VAL A 642 3.54 -12.69 1.13
C VAL A 642 3.17 -14.16 1.01
N ALA A 643 3.03 -14.64 -0.23
CA ALA A 643 2.77 -16.03 -0.59
C ALA A 643 1.66 -16.66 0.26
N ASP A 644 0.44 -16.12 0.16
CA ASP A 644 -0.71 -16.59 0.92
C ASP A 644 -1.99 -16.68 0.07
N GLY A 645 -3.11 -16.96 0.75
CA GLY A 645 -4.40 -17.11 0.09
C GLY A 645 -4.85 -15.87 -0.68
N TRP A 646 -4.41 -14.66 -0.32
CA TRP A 646 -4.74 -13.43 -1.01
C TRP A 646 -3.97 -13.27 -2.33
N THR A 647 -2.68 -13.57 -2.36
CA THR A 647 -1.88 -13.40 -3.60
C THR A 647 -2.26 -14.39 -4.69
N SER A 648 -3.01 -15.45 -4.33
CA SER A 648 -3.69 -16.34 -5.27
C SER A 648 -5.02 -15.80 -5.85
N PHE A 649 -5.57 -14.72 -5.29
CA PHE A 649 -6.84 -14.11 -5.68
C PHE A 649 -6.64 -12.96 -6.68
N ARG A 650 -6.16 -13.32 -7.87
CA ARG A 650 -5.82 -12.35 -8.94
C ARG A 650 -7.03 -11.68 -9.59
N SER A 651 -8.20 -12.33 -9.53
CA SER A 651 -9.48 -11.78 -9.98
C SER A 651 -10.01 -10.66 -9.08
N LEU A 652 -9.31 -10.33 -7.97
CA LEU A 652 -9.62 -9.18 -7.14
C LEU A 652 -9.52 -7.85 -7.92
N GLN A 653 -8.78 -7.81 -9.03
CA GLN A 653 -8.71 -6.64 -9.93
C GLN A 653 -10.09 -6.11 -10.37
N VAL A 654 -11.13 -6.95 -10.38
CA VAL A 654 -12.53 -6.51 -10.61
C VAL A 654 -12.98 -5.45 -9.59
N LEU A 655 -12.54 -5.59 -8.34
CA LEU A 655 -12.84 -4.63 -7.27
C LEU A 655 -11.73 -3.60 -7.08
N GLY A 656 -10.47 -4.04 -7.13
CA GLY A 656 -9.31 -3.23 -6.78
C GLY A 656 -8.79 -2.35 -7.91
N GLY A 657 -9.24 -2.57 -9.15
CA GLY A 657 -8.64 -1.96 -10.34
C GLY A 657 -7.32 -2.61 -10.74
N GLY A 658 -6.63 -1.99 -11.70
CA GLY A 658 -5.28 -2.39 -12.16
C GLY A 658 -5.26 -3.31 -13.39
N GLY A 659 -6.43 -3.75 -13.86
CA GLY A 659 -6.57 -4.41 -15.15
C GLY A 659 -6.52 -3.44 -16.33
N SER A 660 -6.49 -3.97 -17.55
CA SER A 660 -6.59 -3.16 -18.77
C SER A 660 -7.88 -2.34 -18.79
N PRO A 661 -7.87 -1.09 -19.29
CA PRO A 661 -9.08 -0.30 -19.48
C PRO A 661 -10.14 -1.08 -20.27
N VAL A 662 -11.41 -0.94 -19.86
CA VAL A 662 -12.55 -1.65 -20.47
C VAL A 662 -13.42 -0.62 -21.17
N SER A 663 -13.60 -0.77 -22.48
CA SER A 663 -14.56 0.03 -23.23
C SER A 663 -15.99 -0.49 -23.02
N MET A 664 -17.00 0.32 -23.39
CA MET A 664 -18.40 -0.13 -23.31
C MET A 664 -18.69 -1.34 -24.21
N GLU A 665 -18.01 -1.45 -25.35
CA GLU A 665 -18.19 -2.55 -26.32
C GLU A 665 -17.55 -3.86 -25.82
N ASP A 666 -16.48 -3.76 -25.03
CA ASP A 666 -15.73 -4.91 -24.51
C ASP A 666 -16.30 -5.53 -23.24
N ILE A 667 -17.36 -4.94 -22.66
CA ILE A 667 -17.96 -5.41 -21.40
C ILE A 667 -18.29 -6.92 -21.42
N PRO A 668 -18.97 -7.50 -22.44
CA PRO A 668 -19.29 -8.93 -22.45
C PRO A 668 -18.04 -9.82 -22.47
N ALA A 669 -17.02 -9.43 -23.23
CA ALA A 669 -15.75 -10.14 -23.30
C ALA A 669 -14.99 -10.06 -21.97
N HIS A 670 -14.99 -8.88 -21.33
CA HIS A 670 -14.41 -8.67 -20.01
C HIS A 670 -15.04 -9.56 -18.95
N ILE A 671 -16.38 -9.61 -18.88
CA ILE A 671 -17.12 -10.47 -17.93
C ILE A 671 -16.72 -11.94 -18.12
N THR A 672 -16.76 -12.43 -19.37
CA THR A 672 -16.38 -13.81 -19.70
C THR A 672 -14.95 -14.13 -19.27
N LYS A 673 -14.01 -13.22 -19.58
CA LYS A 673 -12.60 -13.33 -19.19
C LYS A 673 -12.43 -13.40 -17.66
N MET A 674 -13.09 -12.52 -16.91
CA MET A 674 -12.97 -12.48 -15.44
C MET A 674 -13.54 -13.75 -14.79
N HIS A 675 -14.66 -14.27 -15.28
CA HIS A 675 -15.21 -15.54 -14.79
C HIS A 675 -14.26 -16.71 -15.03
N ALA A 676 -13.70 -16.83 -16.24
CA ALA A 676 -12.72 -17.86 -16.55
C ALA A 676 -11.46 -17.73 -15.67
N PHE A 677 -11.02 -16.49 -15.42
CA PHE A 677 -9.85 -16.20 -14.61
C PHE A 677 -10.02 -16.55 -13.13
N ASP A 678 -11.22 -16.38 -12.58
CA ASP A 678 -11.52 -16.68 -11.16
C ASP A 678 -11.77 -18.17 -10.89
N LEU A 679 -12.23 -18.90 -11.91
CA LEU A 679 -12.70 -20.27 -11.74
C LEU A 679 -11.70 -21.24 -11.07
N PRO A 680 -10.40 -21.30 -11.45
CA PRO A 680 -9.47 -22.23 -10.81
C PRO A 680 -9.30 -21.99 -9.31
N ARG A 681 -9.47 -20.74 -8.86
CA ARG A 681 -9.51 -20.43 -7.43
C ARG A 681 -10.80 -20.94 -6.80
N SER A 682 -11.94 -20.64 -7.39
CA SER A 682 -13.26 -21.02 -6.88
C SER A 682 -13.42 -22.55 -6.76
N GLU A 683 -12.98 -23.33 -7.75
CA GLU A 683 -13.00 -24.80 -7.71
C GLU A 683 -12.10 -25.36 -6.60
N ARG A 684 -10.89 -24.80 -6.43
CA ARG A 684 -9.97 -25.23 -5.36
C ARG A 684 -10.57 -25.03 -3.97
N ILE A 685 -11.32 -23.94 -3.77
CA ILE A 685 -12.00 -23.67 -2.50
C ILE A 685 -13.14 -24.66 -2.28
N ARG A 686 -13.93 -24.97 -3.31
CA ARG A 686 -15.01 -25.97 -3.20
C ARG A 686 -14.46 -27.38 -2.95
N ALA A 687 -13.40 -27.78 -3.64
CA ALA A 687 -12.72 -29.05 -3.42
C ALA A 687 -12.15 -29.18 -1.99
N ARG A 688 -11.63 -28.09 -1.41
CA ARG A 688 -11.20 -28.07 0.00
C ARG A 688 -12.34 -28.37 0.97
N VAL A 689 -13.56 -27.91 0.68
CA VAL A 689 -14.73 -28.24 1.51
C VAL A 689 -15.03 -29.74 1.45
N ASP A 690 -15.04 -30.31 0.24
CA ASP A 690 -15.28 -31.75 0.03
C ASP A 690 -14.18 -32.64 0.66
N GLU A 691 -12.94 -32.15 0.74
CA GLU A 691 -11.82 -32.86 1.37
C GLU A 691 -11.94 -32.89 2.91
N ILE A 692 -12.43 -31.81 3.52
CA ILE A 692 -12.37 -31.62 4.97
C ILE A 692 -13.67 -32.03 5.68
N VAL A 693 -14.84 -31.77 5.08
CA VAL A 693 -16.13 -31.96 5.74
C VAL A 693 -16.68 -33.35 5.42
N HIS A 694 -16.80 -34.20 6.44
CA HIS A 694 -17.14 -35.62 6.26
C HIS A 694 -18.62 -35.84 5.91
N ASP A 695 -19.53 -35.04 6.48
CA ASP A 695 -20.95 -35.06 6.10
C ASP A 695 -21.12 -34.40 4.73
N ARG A 696 -21.52 -35.19 3.73
CA ARG A 696 -21.75 -34.72 2.37
C ARG A 696 -22.83 -33.64 2.27
N THR A 697 -23.84 -33.68 3.14
CA THR A 697 -24.92 -32.68 3.16
C THR A 697 -24.37 -31.34 3.64
N ALA A 698 -23.65 -31.35 4.76
CA ALA A 698 -22.99 -30.16 5.29
C ALA A 698 -21.92 -29.62 4.31
N ALA A 699 -21.15 -30.50 3.67
CA ALA A 699 -20.15 -30.13 2.67
C ALA A 699 -20.80 -29.39 1.48
N GLU A 700 -21.91 -29.89 0.95
CA GLU A 700 -22.64 -29.21 -0.13
C GLU A 700 -23.20 -27.85 0.31
N GLN A 701 -23.70 -27.74 1.53
CA GLN A 701 -24.19 -26.48 2.09
C GLN A 701 -23.07 -25.47 2.39
N LEU A 702 -21.84 -25.91 2.65
CA LEU A 702 -20.68 -25.05 2.89
C LEU A 702 -19.99 -24.59 1.60
N LYS A 703 -20.33 -25.15 0.44
CA LYS A 703 -19.76 -24.73 -0.85
C LYS A 703 -20.35 -23.40 -1.30
N ALA A 704 -19.48 -22.41 -1.45
CA ALA A 704 -19.82 -21.10 -1.97
C ALA A 704 -19.89 -21.09 -3.51
N TRP A 705 -21.08 -20.75 -4.01
CA TRP A 705 -21.40 -20.69 -5.44
C TRP A 705 -21.63 -19.24 -5.89
N TYR A 706 -20.54 -18.49 -5.96
CA TYR A 706 -20.47 -17.14 -6.53
C TYR A 706 -19.02 -16.82 -6.93
N PRO A 707 -18.77 -15.89 -7.86
CA PRO A 707 -17.43 -15.41 -8.18
C PRO A 707 -16.71 -14.83 -6.95
N SER A 708 -15.41 -15.07 -6.81
CA SER A 708 -14.67 -14.70 -5.58
C SER A 708 -14.70 -13.21 -5.25
N TRP A 709 -14.93 -12.33 -6.24
CA TRP A 709 -15.05 -10.89 -6.04
C TRP A 709 -16.40 -10.44 -5.46
N CYS A 710 -17.41 -11.31 -5.37
CA CYS A 710 -18.74 -10.93 -4.89
C CYS A 710 -18.83 -10.73 -3.37
N LYS A 711 -17.87 -11.27 -2.62
CA LYS A 711 -17.75 -11.15 -1.16
C LYS A 711 -16.27 -11.12 -0.76
N ARG A 712 -15.96 -10.56 0.41
CA ARG A 712 -14.59 -10.65 0.94
C ARG A 712 -14.26 -12.13 1.22
N PRO A 713 -13.12 -12.65 0.73
CA PRO A 713 -12.73 -14.03 0.99
C PRO A 713 -12.44 -14.22 2.48
N CYS A 714 -12.69 -15.44 2.96
CA CYS A 714 -12.34 -15.84 4.32
C CYS A 714 -11.20 -16.85 4.27
N PHE A 715 -10.39 -16.90 5.32
CA PHE A 715 -9.36 -17.94 5.47
C PHE A 715 -9.35 -18.43 6.90
N HIS A 716 -9.44 -19.73 7.09
CA HIS A 716 -9.45 -20.35 8.40
C HIS A 716 -9.14 -21.83 8.28
N ASP A 717 -8.31 -22.34 9.17
CA ASP A 717 -7.90 -23.75 9.13
C ASP A 717 -8.86 -24.63 9.94
N ASP A 718 -9.41 -24.12 11.06
CA ASP A 718 -10.32 -24.90 11.93
C ASP A 718 -11.82 -24.75 11.65
N TYR A 719 -12.27 -23.79 10.81
CA TYR A 719 -13.71 -23.57 10.57
C TYR A 719 -14.39 -24.76 9.90
N LEU A 720 -13.83 -25.28 8.79
CA LEU A 720 -14.40 -26.42 8.09
C LEU A 720 -14.35 -27.71 8.95
N PRO A 721 -13.22 -28.05 9.62
CA PRO A 721 -13.18 -29.19 10.54
C PRO A 721 -14.18 -29.12 11.69
N THR A 722 -14.59 -27.91 12.11
CA THR A 722 -15.56 -27.74 13.20
C THR A 722 -16.90 -28.44 12.92
N PHE A 723 -17.32 -28.54 11.65
CA PHE A 723 -18.56 -29.22 11.27
C PHE A 723 -18.49 -30.76 11.29
N ASN A 724 -17.32 -31.33 11.57
CA ASN A 724 -17.18 -32.78 11.81
C ASN A 724 -17.44 -33.15 13.27
N GLN A 725 -17.60 -32.16 14.15
CA GLN A 725 -17.88 -32.40 15.57
C GLN A 725 -19.37 -32.71 15.77
N PRO A 726 -19.72 -33.75 16.56
CA PRO A 726 -21.09 -34.26 16.64
C PRO A 726 -22.10 -33.27 17.25
N HIS A 727 -21.64 -32.32 18.07
CA HIS A 727 -22.47 -31.29 18.71
C HIS A 727 -22.56 -29.99 17.91
N VAL A 728 -21.97 -29.93 16.72
CA VAL A 728 -22.04 -28.76 15.83
C VAL A 728 -23.02 -29.06 14.71
N ARG A 729 -24.08 -28.25 14.59
CA ARG A 729 -25.07 -28.35 13.52
C ARG A 729 -25.04 -27.10 12.65
N LEU A 730 -24.70 -27.29 11.37
CA LEU A 730 -24.95 -26.29 10.34
C LEU A 730 -26.45 -26.24 10.06
N VAL A 731 -27.03 -25.03 10.13
CA VAL A 731 -28.43 -24.78 9.77
C VAL A 731 -28.43 -23.91 8.51
N ASP A 732 -28.39 -24.57 7.34
CA ASP A 732 -28.55 -23.87 6.06
C ASP A 732 -30.01 -23.43 5.89
N THR A 733 -30.19 -22.14 5.63
CA THR A 733 -31.52 -21.53 5.44
C THR A 733 -31.92 -21.45 3.97
N ASN A 734 -31.22 -22.18 3.09
CA ASN A 734 -31.42 -22.20 1.64
C ASN A 734 -31.54 -20.80 1.02
N GLY A 735 -30.67 -19.88 1.45
CA GLY A 735 -30.66 -18.49 0.99
C GLY A 735 -31.71 -17.57 1.63
N LYS A 736 -32.69 -18.11 2.37
CA LYS A 736 -33.79 -17.34 2.93
C LYS A 736 -33.42 -16.59 4.20
N GLY A 737 -32.46 -17.06 4.99
CA GLY A 737 -32.15 -16.51 6.31
C GLY A 737 -33.10 -17.01 7.41
N VAL A 738 -32.81 -16.63 8.65
CA VAL A 738 -33.65 -16.95 9.83
C VAL A 738 -35.03 -16.32 9.69
N GLN A 739 -36.09 -17.04 10.10
CA GLN A 739 -37.48 -16.60 9.99
C GLN A 739 -37.91 -15.75 11.19
N ALA A 740 -37.59 -16.21 12.41
CA ALA A 740 -38.03 -15.56 13.64
C ALA A 740 -37.10 -15.89 14.81
N ILE A 741 -37.21 -15.09 15.87
CA ILE A 741 -36.68 -15.40 17.19
C ILE A 741 -37.88 -15.60 18.13
N THR A 742 -37.85 -16.67 18.90
CA THR A 742 -38.88 -17.00 19.90
C THR A 742 -38.37 -16.72 21.30
N SER A 743 -39.18 -16.98 22.32
CA SER A 743 -38.76 -16.80 23.71
C SER A 743 -37.61 -17.72 24.11
N THR A 744 -37.46 -18.88 23.46
CA THR A 744 -36.46 -19.91 23.79
C THR A 744 -35.39 -20.10 22.72
N GLY A 745 -35.53 -19.52 21.52
CA GLY A 745 -34.55 -19.78 20.47
C GLY A 745 -34.82 -19.13 19.12
N VAL A 746 -34.43 -19.85 18.06
CA VAL A 746 -34.42 -19.37 16.67
C VAL A 746 -35.28 -20.30 15.81
N VAL A 747 -36.09 -19.75 14.92
CA VAL A 747 -36.85 -20.52 13.93
C VAL A 747 -36.20 -20.38 12.56
N ALA A 748 -35.85 -21.50 11.96
CA ALA A 748 -35.30 -21.58 10.61
C ALA A 748 -35.83 -22.83 9.91
N ASN A 749 -36.22 -22.70 8.64
CA ASN A 749 -36.85 -23.79 7.87
C ASN A 749 -38.06 -24.42 8.57
N ASP A 750 -38.86 -23.60 9.26
CA ASP A 750 -40.03 -24.02 10.05
C ASP A 750 -39.68 -24.97 11.22
N GLU A 751 -38.40 -25.11 11.57
CA GLU A 751 -37.89 -25.85 12.72
C GLU A 751 -37.45 -24.87 13.82
N GLN A 752 -37.79 -25.19 15.08
CA GLN A 752 -37.39 -24.45 16.28
C GLN A 752 -36.06 -24.99 16.81
N PHE A 753 -35.12 -24.08 17.06
CA PHE A 753 -33.80 -24.36 17.63
C PHE A 753 -33.65 -23.60 18.95
N ASP A 754 -33.84 -24.31 20.06
CA ASP A 754 -33.67 -23.70 21.38
C ASP A 754 -32.20 -23.41 21.70
N VAL A 755 -31.92 -22.19 22.15
CA VAL A 755 -30.59 -21.72 22.49
C VAL A 755 -30.61 -20.89 23.77
N ASP A 756 -29.57 -21.04 24.59
CA ASP A 756 -29.41 -20.29 25.84
C ASP A 756 -28.62 -18.99 25.60
N VAL A 757 -27.74 -19.00 24.59
CA VAL A 757 -26.93 -17.85 24.16
C VAL A 757 -27.03 -17.67 22.65
N LEU A 758 -27.38 -16.46 22.20
CA LEU A 758 -27.51 -16.11 20.79
C LEU A 758 -26.53 -15.00 20.39
N ILE A 759 -25.63 -15.32 19.45
CA ILE A 759 -24.59 -14.42 18.94
C ILE A 759 -25.01 -13.88 17.57
N LEU A 760 -24.97 -12.55 17.44
CA LEU A 760 -25.35 -11.85 16.22
C LEU A 760 -24.10 -11.43 15.44
N ALA A 761 -23.71 -12.22 14.44
CA ALA A 761 -22.55 -12.00 13.56
C ALA A 761 -22.97 -11.49 12.16
N MET A 762 -23.91 -10.55 12.13
CA MET A 762 -24.57 -10.04 10.91
C MET A 762 -23.84 -8.88 10.20
N GLY A 763 -22.67 -8.50 10.71
CA GLY A 763 -21.81 -7.48 10.11
C GLY A 763 -22.28 -6.05 10.36
N TYR A 764 -22.00 -5.19 9.38
CA TYR A 764 -22.13 -3.74 9.51
C TYR A 764 -22.86 -3.15 8.29
N GLU A 765 -23.41 -1.95 8.45
CA GLU A 765 -23.81 -1.12 7.31
C GLU A 765 -22.59 -0.64 6.55
N VAL A 766 -22.63 -0.75 5.23
CA VAL A 766 -21.64 -0.16 4.32
C VAL A 766 -22.42 0.74 3.37
N LYS A 767 -22.42 2.04 3.68
CA LYS A 767 -23.15 3.03 2.90
C LYS A 767 -22.18 3.80 2.02
N ALA A 768 -21.75 3.16 0.94
CA ALA A 768 -20.71 3.68 0.05
C ALA A 768 -21.09 5.03 -0.61
N LEU A 769 -22.40 5.28 -0.77
CA LEU A 769 -22.95 6.52 -1.35
C LEU A 769 -23.15 7.64 -0.33
N GLU A 770 -23.07 7.36 0.97
CA GLU A 770 -23.17 8.42 1.98
C GLU A 770 -21.94 9.34 1.93
N SER A 771 -22.17 10.62 2.24
CA SER A 771 -21.11 11.60 2.36
C SER A 771 -20.10 11.23 3.46
N PRO A 772 -18.88 11.78 3.44
CA PRO A 772 -17.94 11.67 4.54
C PRO A 772 -18.54 12.05 5.90
N GLY A 773 -19.33 13.14 5.96
CA GLY A 773 -20.03 13.60 7.16
C GLY A 773 -21.07 12.59 7.63
N ALA A 774 -21.96 12.17 6.73
CA ALA A 774 -22.94 11.13 7.02
C ALA A 774 -22.27 9.87 7.55
N ARG A 775 -21.20 9.35 6.92
CA ARG A 775 -20.44 8.16 7.39
C ARG A 775 -19.84 8.35 8.79
N ALA A 776 -19.36 9.55 9.10
CA ALA A 776 -18.89 9.95 10.42
C ALA A 776 -20.00 10.23 11.44
N ARG A 777 -21.28 10.20 11.02
CA ARG A 777 -22.46 10.51 11.82
C ARG A 777 -22.45 11.95 12.35
N VAL A 778 -22.01 12.88 11.50
CA VAL A 778 -21.92 14.31 11.79
C VAL A 778 -22.56 15.08 10.64
N SER A 779 -23.41 16.06 10.97
CA SER A 779 -23.93 17.00 9.99
C SER A 779 -22.84 18.01 9.63
N VAL A 780 -22.57 18.23 8.34
CA VAL A 780 -21.49 19.12 7.89
C VAL A 780 -22.02 20.21 6.98
N PHE A 781 -21.80 21.46 7.38
CA PHE A 781 -22.19 22.67 6.67
C PHE A 781 -20.96 23.50 6.30
N GLY A 782 -20.67 23.60 5.01
CA GLY A 782 -19.55 24.37 4.45
C GLY A 782 -19.89 25.85 4.22
N ARG A 783 -19.23 26.46 3.23
CA ARG A 783 -19.44 27.86 2.85
C ARG A 783 -20.91 28.18 2.61
N ALA A 784 -21.37 29.32 3.10
CA ALA A 784 -22.75 29.78 3.01
C ALA A 784 -23.80 28.74 3.46
N GLY A 785 -23.46 27.87 4.43
CA GLY A 785 -24.37 26.85 4.97
C GLY A 785 -24.61 25.65 4.06
N ARG A 786 -23.81 25.45 3.00
CA ARG A 786 -23.97 24.32 2.07
C ARG A 786 -23.83 22.97 2.80
N SER A 787 -24.84 22.10 2.70
CA SER A 787 -24.79 20.75 3.28
C SER A 787 -23.91 19.80 2.47
N MET A 788 -23.04 19.05 3.15
CA MET A 788 -22.23 18.00 2.53
C MET A 788 -23.09 16.84 2.00
N ASP A 789 -24.15 16.48 2.72
CA ASP A 789 -25.03 15.38 2.34
C ASP A 789 -25.84 15.73 1.09
N GLU A 790 -26.31 16.97 0.97
CA GLU A 790 -26.99 17.46 -0.23
C GLU A 790 -26.05 17.48 -1.44
N LYS A 791 -24.79 17.90 -1.26
CA LYS A 791 -23.78 17.83 -2.32
C LYS A 791 -23.57 16.38 -2.81
N TRP A 792 -23.45 15.43 -1.88
CA TRP A 792 -23.26 14.02 -2.21
C TRP A 792 -24.50 13.39 -2.89
N ALA A 793 -25.70 13.80 -2.49
CA ALA A 793 -26.95 13.33 -3.12
C ALA A 793 -27.07 13.77 -4.60
N GLN A 794 -26.44 14.88 -4.97
CA GLN A 794 -26.33 15.32 -6.35
C GLN A 794 -25.26 14.53 -7.11
N SER A 795 -24.01 14.58 -6.64
CA SER A 795 -22.91 13.76 -7.15
C SER A 795 -21.72 13.87 -6.21
N PRO A 796 -21.06 12.76 -5.85
CA PRO A 796 -19.81 12.84 -5.10
C PRO A 796 -18.72 13.39 -6.00
N LEU A 797 -18.12 14.50 -5.58
CA LEU A 797 -16.99 15.13 -6.24
C LEU A 797 -15.93 15.41 -5.18
N THR A 798 -14.72 14.94 -5.43
CA THR A 798 -13.59 15.15 -4.54
C THR A 798 -12.33 15.40 -5.35
N LEU A 799 -11.39 16.12 -4.75
CA LEU A 799 -10.00 16.12 -5.20
C LEU A 799 -9.28 14.96 -4.52
N HIS A 800 -8.80 14.01 -5.33
CA HIS A 800 -7.99 12.86 -4.89
C HIS A 800 -8.66 11.96 -3.83
N GLY A 801 -9.97 12.09 -3.62
CA GLY A 801 -10.70 11.37 -2.59
C GLY A 801 -10.54 11.90 -1.16
N VAL A 802 -9.84 13.04 -0.95
CA VAL A 802 -9.53 13.56 0.41
C VAL A 802 -10.07 14.94 0.74
N ALA A 803 -10.46 15.73 -0.27
CA ALA A 803 -10.97 17.09 -0.12
C ALA A 803 -12.11 17.35 -1.11
N THR A 804 -12.95 18.36 -0.85
CA THR A 804 -14.09 18.69 -1.72
C THR A 804 -14.40 20.19 -1.67
N ASN A 805 -14.79 20.76 -2.81
CA ASN A 805 -15.11 22.18 -2.95
C ASN A 805 -16.33 22.58 -2.10
N GLY A 806 -16.27 23.75 -1.47
CA GLY A 806 -17.27 24.29 -0.54
C GLY A 806 -16.99 23.97 0.93
N PHE A 807 -15.97 23.16 1.23
CA PHE A 807 -15.65 22.67 2.59
C PHE A 807 -14.17 22.90 2.90
N PRO A 808 -13.71 24.16 2.98
CA PRO A 808 -12.31 24.50 3.20
C PRO A 808 -11.77 23.90 4.51
N ASN A 809 -10.49 23.54 4.53
CA ASN A 809 -9.79 22.93 5.67
C ASN A 809 -10.39 21.64 6.24
N MET A 810 -11.44 21.09 5.63
CA MET A 810 -11.96 19.77 5.98
C MET A 810 -11.39 18.73 5.03
N PHE A 811 -10.76 17.72 5.61
CA PHE A 811 -10.25 16.57 4.88
C PHE A 811 -10.87 15.29 5.43
N PHE A 812 -10.84 14.23 4.63
CA PHE A 812 -11.43 12.96 5.05
C PHE A 812 -10.72 11.77 4.42
N SER A 813 -10.87 10.63 5.08
CA SER A 813 -10.56 9.33 4.48
C SER A 813 -11.84 8.65 4.01
N GLY A 814 -11.72 7.79 3.00
CA GLY A 814 -12.87 7.11 2.44
C GLY A 814 -12.47 6.13 1.35
N VAL A 815 -13.50 5.46 0.82
CA VAL A 815 -13.36 4.47 -0.27
C VAL A 815 -13.81 5.02 -1.63
N GLY A 816 -14.60 6.10 -1.64
CA GLY A 816 -15.08 6.74 -2.86
C GLY A 816 -14.00 7.67 -3.42
N GLN A 817 -13.77 7.59 -4.73
CA GLN A 817 -12.76 8.36 -5.47
C GLN A 817 -11.32 8.23 -4.93
N THR A 818 -11.06 7.25 -4.08
CA THR A 818 -9.74 6.76 -3.68
C THR A 818 -9.53 5.35 -4.24
N SER A 819 -8.34 4.77 -4.08
CA SER A 819 -8.19 3.33 -4.25
C SER A 819 -8.59 2.60 -2.96
N PHE A 820 -9.59 1.70 -3.05
CA PHE A 820 -9.92 0.77 -1.97
C PHE A 820 -9.29 -0.59 -2.23
N PHE A 821 -8.54 -1.06 -1.25
CA PHE A 821 -7.73 -2.26 -1.37
C PHE A 821 -7.79 -3.07 -0.06
N PRO A 822 -7.62 -4.42 -0.06
CA PRO A 822 -7.82 -5.24 1.14
C PRO A 822 -7.00 -4.83 2.35
N VAL A 823 -5.81 -4.26 2.12
CA VAL A 823 -4.95 -3.65 3.14
C VAL A 823 -5.38 -2.19 3.35
N TYR A 824 -6.52 -2.01 4.01
CA TYR A 824 -7.13 -0.68 4.14
C TYR A 824 -6.26 0.33 4.93
N THR A 825 -5.39 -0.16 5.82
CA THR A 825 -4.43 0.69 6.56
C THR A 825 -3.44 1.40 5.62
N ALA A 826 -3.08 0.79 4.49
CA ALA A 826 -2.25 1.45 3.49
C ALA A 826 -3.01 2.56 2.73
N THR A 827 -4.29 2.35 2.40
CA THR A 827 -5.15 3.43 1.87
C THR A 827 -5.23 4.60 2.83
N LEU A 828 -5.47 4.33 4.12
CA LEU A 828 -5.51 5.34 5.17
C LEU A 828 -4.18 6.09 5.30
N ASP A 829 -3.05 5.38 5.24
CA ASP A 829 -1.72 5.98 5.33
C ASP A 829 -1.43 6.88 4.12
N THR A 830 -1.80 6.47 2.92
CA THR A 830 -1.66 7.29 1.71
C THR A 830 -2.51 8.57 1.80
N CYS A 831 -3.77 8.47 2.23
CA CYS A 831 -4.59 9.65 2.49
C CYS A 831 -3.95 10.58 3.54
N ALA A 832 -3.48 10.01 4.65
CA ALA A 832 -2.85 10.76 5.74
C ALA A 832 -1.58 11.49 5.29
N LYS A 833 -0.69 10.82 4.56
CA LYS A 833 0.50 11.42 3.95
C LYS A 833 0.15 12.54 2.99
N HIS A 834 -0.86 12.33 2.15
CA HIS A 834 -1.27 13.30 1.15
C HIS A 834 -1.84 14.58 1.80
N VAL A 835 -2.74 14.43 2.78
CA VAL A 835 -3.30 15.58 3.52
C VAL A 835 -2.24 16.27 4.37
N ALA A 836 -1.36 15.52 5.04
CA ALA A 836 -0.25 16.09 5.79
C ALA A 836 0.67 16.94 4.91
N PHE A 837 0.96 16.47 3.69
CA PHE A 837 1.68 17.26 2.71
C PHE A 837 0.93 18.54 2.33
N ILE A 838 -0.35 18.45 1.97
CA ILE A 838 -1.17 19.61 1.57
C ILE A 838 -1.14 20.70 2.65
N ILE A 839 -1.45 20.35 3.89
CA ILE A 839 -1.54 21.33 4.97
C ILE A 839 -0.16 21.87 5.33
N SER A 840 0.86 21.00 5.45
CA SER A 840 2.21 21.46 5.80
C SER A 840 2.84 22.33 4.71
N GLU A 841 2.56 22.08 3.43
CA GLU A 841 3.03 22.91 2.34
C GLU A 841 2.32 24.26 2.31
N GLY A 842 1.01 24.29 2.61
CA GLY A 842 0.30 25.54 2.88
C GLY A 842 0.94 26.35 4.00
N ILE A 843 1.23 25.72 5.15
CA ILE A 843 1.90 26.37 6.29
C ILE A 843 3.30 26.88 5.92
N LYS A 844 4.08 26.11 5.15
CA LYS A 844 5.43 26.53 4.73
C LYS A 844 5.40 27.75 3.81
N ARG A 845 4.42 27.84 2.92
CA ARG A 845 4.29 28.94 1.96
C ARG A 845 3.71 30.21 2.57
N HIS A 846 2.77 30.05 3.49
CA HIS A 846 1.92 31.13 3.96
C HIS A 846 2.03 31.42 5.46
N GLY A 847 2.83 30.65 6.19
CA GLY A 847 2.95 30.72 7.64
C GLY A 847 1.86 29.90 8.36
N SER A 848 1.93 29.86 9.68
CA SER A 848 0.98 29.12 10.53
C SER A 848 -0.23 29.96 10.96
N GLY A 849 -0.49 31.08 10.29
CA GLY A 849 -1.65 31.94 10.54
C GLY A 849 -2.95 31.31 10.04
N LYS A 850 -4.06 32.03 10.19
CA LYS A 850 -5.35 31.62 9.63
C LYS A 850 -5.25 31.57 8.11
N MET A 851 -5.60 30.42 7.54
CA MET A 851 -5.62 30.20 6.11
C MET A 851 -6.75 29.24 5.73
N THR A 852 -7.22 29.34 4.50
CA THR A 852 -8.19 28.41 3.92
C THR A 852 -7.53 27.62 2.79
N ILE A 853 -7.59 26.29 2.85
CA ILE A 853 -7.18 25.37 1.79
C ILE A 853 -8.42 24.66 1.27
N GLU A 854 -8.66 24.75 -0.03
CA GLU A 854 -9.89 24.24 -0.63
C GLU A 854 -9.66 23.69 -2.04
N GLY A 855 -10.29 22.55 -2.38
CA GLY A 855 -10.29 22.04 -3.76
C GLY A 855 -11.10 22.93 -4.69
N THR A 856 -10.62 23.15 -5.91
CA THR A 856 -11.40 23.84 -6.95
C THR A 856 -12.47 22.91 -7.52
N GLN A 857 -13.58 23.51 -7.98
CA GLN A 857 -14.65 22.77 -8.65
C GLN A 857 -14.14 22.02 -9.90
N ASP A 858 -13.26 22.65 -10.67
CA ASP A 858 -12.68 22.05 -11.88
C ASP A 858 -11.82 20.82 -11.54
N ALA A 859 -11.03 20.87 -10.47
CA ALA A 859 -10.16 19.78 -10.09
C ALA A 859 -10.93 18.58 -9.55
N GLU A 860 -11.96 18.79 -8.72
CA GLU A 860 -12.81 17.68 -8.26
C GLU A 860 -13.64 17.07 -9.40
N THR A 861 -14.04 17.87 -10.38
CA THR A 861 -14.76 17.40 -11.58
C THR A 861 -13.83 16.57 -12.47
N ALA A 862 -12.62 17.07 -12.73
CA ALA A 862 -11.61 16.36 -13.53
C ALA A 862 -11.23 15.02 -12.89
N TRP A 863 -11.10 14.97 -11.57
CA TRP A 863 -10.84 13.73 -10.84
C TRP A 863 -12.00 12.73 -10.97
N ALA A 864 -13.24 13.19 -10.78
CA ALA A 864 -14.42 12.35 -10.91
C ALA A 864 -14.56 11.74 -12.32
N LEU A 865 -14.24 12.50 -13.38
CA LEU A 865 -14.26 12.00 -14.76
C LEU A 865 -13.26 10.86 -14.98
N GLN A 866 -12.06 10.95 -14.39
CA GLN A 866 -11.06 9.87 -14.46
C GLN A 866 -11.56 8.61 -13.74
N VAL A 867 -12.20 8.77 -12.58
CA VAL A 867 -12.81 7.66 -11.84
C VAL A 867 -13.94 7.02 -12.64
N GLN A 868 -14.83 7.83 -13.23
CA GLN A 868 -15.96 7.35 -14.05
C GLN A 868 -15.50 6.57 -15.28
N ALA A 869 -14.37 6.93 -15.90
CA ALA A 869 -13.83 6.26 -17.07
C ALA A 869 -13.55 4.77 -16.84
N GLY A 870 -13.32 4.34 -15.59
CA GLY A 870 -13.11 2.94 -15.25
C GLY A 870 -14.36 2.17 -14.79
N ALA A 871 -15.52 2.82 -14.73
CA ALA A 871 -16.78 2.17 -14.34
C ALA A 871 -17.15 0.91 -15.17
N PRO A 872 -16.87 0.83 -16.50
CA PRO A 872 -17.19 -0.37 -17.27
C PRO A 872 -16.56 -1.67 -16.75
N ALA A 873 -15.38 -1.62 -16.13
CA ALA A 873 -14.74 -2.80 -15.54
C ALA A 873 -15.55 -3.39 -14.37
N LEU A 874 -16.33 -2.55 -13.66
CA LEU A 874 -17.19 -3.00 -12.57
C LEU A 874 -18.41 -3.79 -13.07
N ALA A 875 -18.67 -3.85 -14.38
CA ALA A 875 -19.75 -4.66 -14.93
C ALA A 875 -19.61 -6.17 -14.61
N ALA A 876 -18.40 -6.67 -14.33
CA ALA A 876 -18.19 -8.03 -13.82
C ALA A 876 -18.82 -8.29 -12.44
N MET A 877 -19.18 -7.24 -11.69
CA MET A 877 -19.97 -7.36 -10.47
C MET A 877 -21.45 -7.70 -10.75
N ALA A 878 -21.91 -7.55 -11.99
CA ALA A 878 -23.27 -7.93 -12.37
C ALA A 878 -23.47 -9.43 -12.13
N GLY A 879 -24.57 -9.78 -11.48
CA GLY A 879 -24.86 -11.16 -11.10
C GLY A 879 -24.13 -11.66 -9.86
N CYS A 880 -23.42 -10.80 -9.13
CA CYS A 880 -23.00 -11.13 -7.78
C CYS A 880 -24.20 -11.39 -6.86
N THR A 881 -24.02 -12.35 -5.95
CA THR A 881 -24.94 -12.55 -4.83
C THR A 881 -25.06 -11.29 -3.98
N PRO A 882 -26.25 -10.95 -3.46
CA PRO A 882 -26.44 -9.85 -2.50
C PRO A 882 -25.37 -9.83 -1.40
N SER A 883 -24.72 -8.68 -1.26
CA SER A 883 -23.73 -8.38 -0.23
C SER A 883 -23.58 -6.88 -0.04
N TYR A 884 -22.81 -6.46 0.97
CA TYR A 884 -22.50 -5.05 1.17
C TYR A 884 -21.72 -4.41 0.00
N LEU A 885 -21.10 -5.20 -0.89
CA LEU A 885 -20.37 -4.68 -2.06
C LEU A 885 -21.31 -4.22 -3.19
N ASN A 886 -22.52 -4.76 -3.26
CA ASN A 886 -23.53 -4.38 -4.25
C ASN A 886 -24.84 -3.91 -3.59
N ALA A 887 -24.75 -3.37 -2.38
CA ALA A 887 -25.88 -2.89 -1.57
C ALA A 887 -27.04 -3.89 -1.48
N GLU A 888 -26.72 -5.17 -1.23
CA GLU A 888 -27.68 -6.26 -1.13
C GLU A 888 -28.51 -6.47 -2.41
N GLY A 889 -27.93 -6.13 -3.58
CA GLY A 889 -28.59 -6.20 -4.88
C GLY A 889 -29.39 -4.95 -5.24
N SER A 890 -29.50 -3.94 -4.36
CA SER A 890 -30.31 -2.74 -4.63
C SER A 890 -29.76 -1.85 -5.74
N LEU A 891 -28.55 -2.13 -6.22
CA LEU A 891 -27.95 -1.43 -7.37
C LEU A 891 -28.45 -1.95 -8.71
N GLU A 892 -29.19 -3.05 -8.73
CA GLU A 892 -29.75 -3.64 -9.94
C GLU A 892 -31.03 -2.88 -10.36
N GLY A 893 -31.12 -2.46 -11.61
CA GLY A 893 -32.31 -1.77 -12.13
C GLY A 893 -32.43 -0.28 -11.77
N VAL A 894 -31.41 0.33 -11.16
CA VAL A 894 -31.37 1.78 -10.89
C VAL A 894 -31.33 2.60 -12.19
N SER A 895 -31.84 3.84 -12.10
CA SER A 895 -31.96 4.77 -13.23
C SER A 895 -30.60 5.08 -13.87
N MET A 896 -30.57 5.56 -15.12
CA MET A 896 -29.31 5.96 -15.76
C MET A 896 -28.59 7.07 -14.97
N GLU A 897 -29.36 8.01 -14.41
CA GLU A 897 -28.83 9.07 -13.55
C GLU A 897 -28.12 8.49 -12.32
N ASP A 898 -28.76 7.55 -11.61
CA ASP A 898 -28.18 6.90 -10.43
C ASP A 898 -26.95 6.05 -10.79
N ARG A 899 -26.93 5.43 -11.99
CA ARG A 899 -25.74 4.73 -12.50
C ARG A 899 -24.56 5.68 -12.71
N MET A 900 -24.81 6.88 -13.23
CA MET A 900 -23.77 7.90 -13.39
C MET A 900 -23.25 8.41 -12.04
N LYS A 901 -24.13 8.59 -11.05
CA LYS A 901 -23.75 8.93 -9.66
C LYS A 901 -22.93 7.82 -9.00
N LEU A 902 -23.32 6.56 -9.20
CA LEU A 902 -22.57 5.38 -8.74
C LEU A 902 -21.18 5.31 -9.38
N ALA A 903 -21.08 5.61 -10.67
CA ALA A 903 -19.81 5.69 -11.38
C ALA A 903 -18.92 6.81 -10.84
N ALA A 904 -19.48 7.98 -10.50
CA ALA A 904 -18.74 9.05 -9.83
C ALA A 904 -18.28 8.65 -8.43
N SER A 905 -19.05 7.81 -7.74
CA SER A 905 -18.73 7.27 -6.41
C SER A 905 -17.70 6.15 -6.45
N ALA A 906 -17.28 5.71 -7.64
CA ALA A 906 -16.44 4.53 -7.80
C ALA A 906 -15.03 4.77 -7.23
N ARG A 907 -14.21 3.72 -7.31
CA ARG A 907 -12.84 3.72 -6.84
C ARG A 907 -11.90 4.10 -7.98
N TRP A 908 -10.68 4.48 -7.64
CA TRP A 908 -9.62 4.68 -8.64
C TRP A 908 -9.43 3.42 -9.50
N PRO A 909 -9.54 3.52 -10.84
CA PRO A 909 -9.70 2.34 -11.69
C PRO A 909 -8.39 1.63 -12.05
N HIS A 910 -7.26 2.32 -11.98
CA HIS A 910 -5.96 1.78 -12.38
C HIS A 910 -5.21 1.05 -11.26
N GLY A 911 -5.87 0.84 -10.11
CA GLY A 911 -5.31 0.06 -9.00
C GLY A 911 -4.55 0.90 -7.98
N MET A 912 -4.21 0.27 -6.85
CA MET A 912 -3.64 0.96 -5.69
C MET A 912 -2.23 1.50 -5.92
N ASN A 913 -1.37 0.75 -6.63
CA ASN A 913 -0.02 1.21 -6.95
C ASN A 913 -0.03 2.44 -7.86
N ASP A 914 -0.92 2.45 -8.86
CA ASP A 914 -1.09 3.59 -9.76
C ASP A 914 -1.62 4.82 -9.02
N TRP A 915 -2.67 4.66 -8.21
CA TRP A 915 -3.20 5.74 -7.37
C TRP A 915 -2.12 6.36 -6.47
N MET A 916 -1.30 5.54 -5.81
CA MET A 916 -0.18 6.03 -5.01
C MET A 916 0.83 6.83 -5.83
N ASN A 917 1.19 6.35 -7.01
CA ASN A 917 2.12 7.06 -7.91
C ASN A 917 1.54 8.41 -8.34
N VAL A 918 0.28 8.47 -8.75
CA VAL A 918 -0.40 9.73 -9.14
C VAL A 918 -0.33 10.76 -8.01
N LEU A 919 -0.59 10.34 -6.78
CA LEU A 919 -0.50 11.24 -5.62
C LEU A 919 0.94 11.59 -5.26
N GLU A 920 1.90 10.70 -5.45
CA GLU A 920 3.33 10.98 -5.26
C GLU A 920 3.83 12.01 -6.27
N GLU A 921 3.55 11.81 -7.56
CA GLU A 921 3.90 12.72 -8.65
C GLU A 921 3.30 14.11 -8.45
N TRP A 922 2.03 14.19 -8.05
CA TRP A 922 1.38 15.47 -7.73
C TRP A 922 2.07 16.20 -6.56
N ARG A 923 2.50 15.47 -5.52
CA ARG A 923 3.24 16.07 -4.40
C ARG A 923 4.64 16.52 -4.80
N ASP A 924 5.34 15.71 -5.59
CA ASP A 924 6.70 16.00 -6.04
C ASP A 924 6.75 17.21 -6.98
N ALA A 925 5.70 17.44 -7.79
CA ALA A 925 5.55 18.65 -8.58
C ALA A 925 5.44 19.91 -7.69
N GLY A 926 4.87 19.77 -6.50
CA GLY A 926 4.78 20.83 -5.50
C GLY A 926 3.89 22.00 -5.89
N SER A 927 3.26 22.04 -7.06
CA SER A 927 2.40 23.15 -7.48
C SER A 927 1.18 23.35 -6.58
N LEU A 928 0.71 22.27 -5.93
CA LEU A 928 -0.60 22.18 -5.27
C LEU A 928 -1.76 22.38 -6.26
N ASP A 929 -1.59 21.92 -7.50
CA ASP A 929 -2.57 22.09 -8.57
C ASP A 929 -3.96 21.56 -8.16
N GLY A 930 -4.97 22.38 -8.41
CA GLY A 930 -6.35 22.09 -8.04
C GLY A 930 -6.75 22.49 -6.62
N LEU A 931 -5.83 23.07 -5.83
CA LEU A 931 -6.14 23.71 -4.54
C LEU A 931 -6.06 25.23 -4.63
N GLN A 932 -6.97 25.91 -3.94
CA GLN A 932 -6.92 27.33 -3.64
C GLN A 932 -6.48 27.51 -2.19
N ILE A 933 -5.46 28.35 -1.99
CA ILE A 933 -4.97 28.73 -0.66
C ILE A 933 -5.09 30.23 -0.50
N SER A 934 -5.78 30.67 0.55
CA SER A 934 -5.95 32.08 0.91
C SER A 934 -5.53 32.30 2.35
N VAL A 935 -4.81 33.38 2.62
CA VAL A 935 -4.45 33.81 3.98
C VAL A 935 -5.43 34.88 4.43
N VAL A 936 -5.84 34.82 5.69
CA VAL A 936 -6.83 35.74 6.29
C VAL A 936 -6.15 36.76 7.19
#